data_AF-A0A9P8L193-F1
#
_entry.id   AF-A0A9P8L193-F1
#
_cell.length_a   1.000
_cell.length_b   1.000
_cell.length_c   1.000
_cell.angle_alpha   90.00
_cell.angle_beta   90.00
_cell.angle_gamma   90.00
#
_symmetry.space_group_name_H-M   'P 1'
#
loop_
_entity.id
_entity.type
_entity.pdbx_description
1 polymer ?
#
loop_
_entity_poly.entity_id
_entity_poly.type
_entity_poly.pdbx_seq_one_letter_code
_entity_poly.pdbx_strand_id
1 'polypeptide(L)'
;MTTDMLSPEELMVSLPSLQPRERLDLILELLSAADKRSEQLDHLTSVAWAYLTENQLWQAHSLTQEQVKERVDWPAVSERIARFEETKSRKEHELRGIEKAWGCRPEEALGNEMWPVEPGTHLLRQLHRLSKICGLPEARNRLADATQQRMAARKRTATGKLTRWASDLHVLTVDVVTTIEQLKAQAAPDLGRRTLEAGVPRGTREAKEAMAGESGEAMEVVEAGRATIQEEEEEEEEGGEDIENDELDEETVTEKVPALSSCPCSCSSTIIKDIQNMKGNTNNDRGLQLLAKALQLGLHNVCHNHLRTLAKMTVGLQNNMSSSKLRKRLQDAWRNKSHLDDLRRRKPYWFLKTRRPETDADRLVVYRYHPIPPKTFQFNEVKVFERFTGPGSWDGWQQNGTIIIPRLFGFLNRPDVNWKIDVEFDLYRYHHRSLPGRSRLGWLRNMFYSIIQQTVRQDPVWYAISAAARPDKNWRLISYPYITKDTDPGENTGFLHLDLNTTQYIKDGSGGNLLSSSIALDDEQADGCTVGVPGFHHHIHDWHKRLVERGEDTMGFTTNCSTVYRVQDRKDWGEPIPMPCPAFGLRLTRPEIIHGSTPYSYRRRRSLFAWYTGIDEAHINLDLKETLSWNDLAACHWDLEAPSREPSGQAPRYGLPGFRFPGSVIMGSSSVIGDALIGRRKWTDPQVIRELDILLGDDDTAAHIYVNRVRTKMIQRYKEAFEQLEITETEAFGENSYFRQKELGLSMESDSDSEDMGKSEEASKDTDKDTDKDTDKDTDKDTDEEI
;
A
#
# COMPACT_ATOMS: atom_id res chain seq x y z
N MET A 1 -38.66 -26.49 -15.31
CA MET A 1 -37.36 -26.32 -15.98
C MET A 1 -36.30 -26.84 -15.01
N THR A 2 -35.45 -27.78 -15.41
CA THR A 2 -34.26 -28.10 -14.61
C THR A 2 -33.27 -26.95 -14.77
N THR A 3 -32.62 -26.53 -13.69
CA THR A 3 -31.52 -25.53 -13.70
C THR A 3 -30.31 -25.99 -14.53
N ASP A 4 -30.34 -27.23 -15.04
CA ASP A 4 -29.37 -27.83 -15.98
C ASP A 4 -29.49 -27.37 -17.44
N MET A 5 -30.51 -26.58 -17.80
CA MET A 5 -30.80 -26.28 -19.22
C MET A 5 -31.02 -24.80 -19.54
N LEU A 6 -31.06 -23.90 -18.56
CA LEU A 6 -31.28 -22.48 -18.85
C LEU A 6 -29.96 -21.81 -19.25
N SER A 7 -29.93 -21.25 -20.46
CA SER A 7 -28.82 -20.36 -20.84
C SER A 7 -28.82 -19.09 -19.98
N PRO A 8 -27.68 -18.40 -19.83
CA PRO A 8 -27.63 -17.10 -19.15
C PRO A 8 -28.69 -16.11 -19.67
N GLU A 9 -28.95 -16.12 -20.98
CA GLU A 9 -29.95 -15.27 -21.65
C GLU A 9 -31.37 -15.66 -21.27
N GLU A 10 -31.70 -16.95 -21.25
CA GLU A 10 -33.02 -17.44 -20.83
C GLU A 10 -33.32 -17.16 -19.36
N LEU A 11 -32.28 -17.22 -18.51
CA LEU A 11 -32.37 -16.85 -17.10
C LEU A 11 -32.67 -15.36 -16.95
N MET A 12 -31.93 -14.50 -17.66
CA MET A 12 -32.13 -13.04 -17.58
C MET A 12 -33.50 -12.59 -18.10
N VAL A 13 -34.06 -13.31 -19.08
CA VAL A 13 -35.42 -13.05 -19.60
C VAL A 13 -36.51 -13.54 -18.64
N SER A 14 -36.28 -14.64 -17.91
CA SER A 14 -37.29 -15.25 -17.03
C SER A 14 -37.35 -14.63 -15.63
N LEU A 15 -36.23 -14.16 -15.07
CA LEU A 15 -36.16 -13.59 -13.70
C LEU A 15 -37.16 -12.44 -13.44
N PRO A 16 -37.39 -11.47 -14.35
CA PRO A 16 -38.35 -10.39 -14.14
C PRO A 16 -39.80 -10.87 -14.02
N SER A 17 -40.14 -12.02 -14.60
CA SER A 17 -41.51 -12.58 -14.61
C SER A 17 -41.92 -13.28 -13.31
N LEU A 18 -40.96 -13.57 -12.43
CA LEU A 18 -41.18 -14.23 -11.15
C LEU A 18 -41.45 -13.22 -10.02
N GLN A 19 -42.26 -13.62 -9.05
CA GLN A 19 -42.44 -12.84 -7.82
C GLN A 19 -41.11 -12.74 -7.05
N PRO A 20 -40.86 -11.68 -6.26
CA PRO A 20 -39.58 -11.45 -5.59
C PRO A 20 -39.08 -12.65 -4.77
N ARG A 21 -39.98 -13.36 -4.09
CA ARG A 21 -39.66 -14.56 -3.31
C ARG A 21 -39.24 -15.73 -4.21
N GLU A 22 -39.99 -16.01 -5.28
CA GLU A 22 -39.69 -17.07 -6.23
C GLU A 22 -38.39 -16.79 -7.00
N ARG A 23 -38.12 -15.51 -7.29
CA ARG A 23 -36.88 -15.04 -7.89
C ARG A 23 -35.68 -15.32 -6.99
N LEU A 24 -35.79 -14.99 -5.70
CA LEU A 24 -34.73 -15.25 -4.72
C LEU A 24 -34.49 -16.76 -4.57
N ASP A 25 -35.55 -17.56 -4.44
CA ASP A 25 -35.45 -19.01 -4.34
C ASP A 25 -34.75 -19.62 -5.57
N LEU A 26 -35.09 -19.17 -6.78
CA LEU A 26 -34.43 -19.61 -8.01
C LEU A 26 -32.96 -19.21 -8.08
N ILE A 27 -32.61 -17.97 -7.68
CA ILE A 27 -31.22 -17.50 -7.66
C ILE A 27 -30.38 -18.30 -6.66
N LEU A 28 -30.90 -18.54 -5.45
CA LEU A 28 -30.21 -19.33 -4.44
C LEU A 28 -30.01 -20.79 -4.88
N GLU A 29 -30.99 -21.36 -5.58
CA GLU A 29 -30.87 -22.69 -6.18
C GLU A 29 -29.77 -22.72 -7.26
N LEU A 30 -29.73 -21.72 -8.14
CA LEU A 30 -28.72 -21.62 -9.20
C LEU A 30 -27.31 -21.43 -8.63
N LEU A 31 -27.13 -20.57 -7.64
CA LEU A 31 -25.84 -20.37 -6.98
C LEU A 31 -25.38 -21.66 -6.27
N SER A 32 -26.29 -22.35 -5.58
CA SER A 32 -25.98 -23.65 -4.95
C SER A 32 -25.62 -24.72 -5.98
N ALA A 33 -26.27 -24.73 -7.14
CA ALA A 33 -25.97 -25.63 -8.24
C ALA A 33 -24.62 -25.30 -8.91
N ALA A 34 -24.28 -24.01 -9.04
CA ALA A 34 -23.01 -23.56 -9.58
C ALA A 34 -21.82 -24.02 -8.73
N ASP A 35 -21.92 -23.85 -7.41
CA ASP A 35 -20.90 -24.35 -6.46
C ASP A 35 -20.72 -25.86 -6.60
N LYS A 36 -21.82 -26.62 -6.67
CA LYS A 36 -21.77 -28.07 -6.86
C LYS A 36 -21.12 -28.46 -8.19
N ARG A 37 -21.44 -27.77 -9.28
CA ARG A 37 -20.82 -28.03 -10.59
C ARG A 37 -19.32 -27.71 -10.59
N SER A 38 -18.91 -26.64 -9.89
CA SER A 38 -17.49 -26.34 -9.72
C SER A 38 -16.77 -27.44 -8.93
N GLU A 39 -17.35 -27.89 -7.81
CA GLU A 39 -16.79 -29.02 -7.03
C GLU A 39 -16.70 -30.30 -7.89
N GLN A 40 -17.72 -30.58 -8.72
CA GLN A 40 -17.71 -31.73 -9.63
C GLN A 40 -16.66 -31.63 -10.74
N LEU A 41 -16.45 -30.43 -11.31
CA LEU A 41 -15.41 -30.21 -12.31
C LEU A 41 -14.01 -30.37 -11.71
N ASP A 42 -13.79 -29.84 -10.51
CA ASP A 42 -12.53 -29.99 -9.77
C ASP A 42 -12.27 -31.48 -9.46
N HIS A 43 -13.30 -32.22 -9.01
CA HIS A 43 -13.23 -33.67 -8.79
C HIS A 43 -12.92 -34.46 -10.07
N LEU A 44 -13.64 -34.21 -11.16
CA LEU A 44 -13.40 -34.87 -12.45
C LEU A 44 -12.00 -34.59 -12.97
N THR A 45 -11.51 -33.35 -12.81
CA THR A 45 -10.15 -32.98 -13.19
C THR A 45 -9.12 -33.76 -12.38
N SER A 46 -9.31 -33.87 -11.07
CA SER A 46 -8.44 -34.66 -10.19
C SER A 46 -8.43 -36.15 -10.55
N VAL A 47 -9.61 -36.77 -10.73
CA VAL A 47 -9.73 -38.18 -11.11
C VAL A 47 -9.14 -38.46 -12.49
N ALA A 48 -9.43 -37.59 -13.48
CA ALA A 48 -8.88 -37.73 -14.82
C ALA A 48 -7.35 -37.64 -14.81
N TRP A 49 -6.78 -36.71 -14.03
CA TRP A 49 -5.33 -36.57 -13.90
C TRP A 49 -4.68 -37.75 -13.16
N ALA A 50 -5.31 -38.22 -12.08
CA ALA A 50 -4.86 -39.41 -11.35
C ALA A 50 -4.87 -40.65 -12.25
N TYR A 51 -5.97 -40.88 -12.99
CA TYR A 51 -6.07 -41.98 -13.94
C TYR A 51 -5.02 -41.90 -15.05
N LEU A 52 -4.81 -40.69 -15.61
CA LEU A 52 -3.77 -40.44 -16.60
C LEU A 52 -2.37 -40.75 -16.06
N THR A 53 -2.13 -40.46 -14.78
CA THR A 53 -0.84 -40.69 -14.09
C THR A 53 -0.60 -42.15 -13.73
N GLU A 54 -1.58 -42.80 -13.10
CA GLU A 54 -1.51 -44.21 -12.70
C GLU A 54 -1.34 -45.15 -13.90
N ASN A 55 -2.00 -44.86 -15.02
CA ASN A 55 -1.94 -45.67 -16.23
C ASN A 55 -0.88 -45.20 -17.23
N GLN A 56 -0.12 -44.14 -16.90
CA GLN A 56 0.96 -43.58 -17.72
C GLN A 56 0.52 -43.34 -19.18
N LEU A 57 -0.69 -42.82 -19.39
CA LEU A 57 -1.33 -42.76 -20.72
C LEU A 57 -0.52 -41.96 -21.76
N TRP A 58 0.39 -41.09 -21.32
CA TRP A 58 1.32 -40.35 -22.17
C TRP A 58 2.27 -41.24 -22.98
N GLN A 59 2.56 -42.46 -22.49
CA GLN A 59 3.44 -43.40 -23.19
C GLN A 59 2.88 -43.85 -24.53
N ALA A 60 1.55 -43.87 -24.70
CA ALA A 60 0.90 -44.23 -25.96
C ALA A 60 1.26 -43.29 -27.13
N HIS A 61 1.72 -42.07 -26.81
CA HIS A 61 2.18 -41.07 -27.78
C HIS A 61 3.66 -40.74 -27.66
N SER A 62 4.44 -41.59 -26.97
CA SER A 62 5.87 -41.37 -26.71
C SER A 62 6.19 -40.00 -26.07
N LEU A 63 5.27 -39.49 -25.24
CA LEU A 63 5.46 -38.23 -24.49
C LEU A 63 6.00 -38.52 -23.09
N THR A 64 6.66 -37.52 -22.47
CA THR A 64 6.90 -37.51 -21.02
C THR A 64 5.73 -36.87 -20.28
N GLN A 65 5.65 -37.04 -18.96
CA GLN A 65 4.61 -36.40 -18.14
C GLN A 65 4.72 -34.87 -18.20
N GLU A 66 5.94 -34.34 -18.23
CA GLU A 66 6.24 -32.91 -18.37
C GLU A 66 5.72 -32.37 -19.70
N GLN A 67 5.92 -33.10 -20.80
CA GLN A 67 5.40 -32.73 -22.11
C GLN A 67 3.87 -32.75 -22.18
N VAL A 68 3.20 -33.57 -21.37
CA VAL A 68 1.73 -33.50 -21.24
C VAL A 68 1.32 -32.26 -20.49
N LYS A 69 2.03 -31.90 -19.41
CA LYS A 69 1.78 -30.64 -18.67
C LYS A 69 1.95 -29.41 -19.57
N GLU A 70 2.95 -29.39 -20.45
CA GLU A 70 3.16 -28.30 -21.42
C GLU A 70 2.04 -28.19 -22.47
N ARG A 71 1.30 -29.28 -22.74
CA ARG A 71 0.23 -29.32 -23.75
C ARG A 71 -1.15 -28.98 -23.20
N VAL A 72 -1.28 -28.84 -21.89
CA VAL A 72 -2.52 -28.41 -21.23
C VAL A 72 -2.25 -27.12 -20.47
N ASP A 73 -3.31 -26.41 -20.08
CA ASP A 73 -3.17 -25.30 -19.12
C ASP A 73 -2.87 -25.87 -17.73
N TRP A 74 -1.61 -26.29 -17.52
CA TRP A 74 -1.18 -26.93 -16.28
C TRP A 74 -1.40 -26.07 -15.03
N PRO A 75 -1.18 -24.74 -15.04
CA PRO A 75 -1.58 -23.88 -13.93
C PRO A 75 -3.06 -24.05 -13.55
N ALA A 76 -3.98 -23.98 -14.52
CA ALA A 76 -5.40 -24.15 -14.23
C ALA A 76 -5.76 -25.58 -13.78
N VAL A 77 -5.15 -26.61 -14.37
CA VAL A 77 -5.38 -28.02 -13.99
C VAL A 77 -4.86 -28.29 -12.57
N SER A 78 -3.64 -27.86 -12.26
CA SER A 78 -3.02 -28.05 -10.95
C SER A 78 -3.77 -27.29 -9.85
N GLU A 79 -4.26 -26.09 -10.13
CA GLU A 79 -5.10 -25.32 -9.21
C GLU A 79 -6.43 -26.04 -8.92
N ARG A 80 -7.10 -26.60 -9.95
CA ARG A 80 -8.32 -27.42 -9.76
C ARG A 80 -8.08 -28.65 -8.90
N ILE A 81 -6.96 -29.34 -9.09
CA ILE A 81 -6.56 -30.49 -8.27
C ILE A 81 -6.36 -30.05 -6.82
N ALA A 82 -5.63 -28.95 -6.59
CA ALA A 82 -5.41 -28.42 -5.25
C ALA A 82 -6.72 -28.01 -4.56
N ARG A 83 -7.64 -27.34 -5.27
CA ARG A 83 -8.97 -26.97 -4.75
C ARG A 83 -9.81 -28.20 -4.41
N PHE A 84 -9.74 -29.27 -5.20
CA PHE A 84 -10.42 -30.52 -4.89
C PHE A 84 -9.90 -31.15 -3.59
N GLU A 85 -8.58 -31.27 -3.42
CA GLU A 85 -7.99 -31.84 -2.20
C GLU A 85 -8.30 -31.00 -0.96
N GLU A 86 -8.27 -29.68 -1.09
CA GLU A 86 -8.67 -28.79 0.00
C GLU A 86 -10.16 -28.96 0.36
N THR A 87 -11.03 -29.02 -0.65
CA THR A 87 -12.47 -29.24 -0.47
C THR A 87 -12.73 -30.58 0.22
N LYS A 88 -12.05 -31.65 -0.20
CA LYS A 88 -12.12 -32.97 0.40
C LYS A 88 -11.69 -32.94 1.88
N SER A 89 -10.56 -32.31 2.18
CA SER A 89 -10.06 -32.15 3.56
C SER A 89 -11.05 -31.38 4.46
N ARG A 90 -11.65 -30.30 3.93
CA ARG A 90 -12.71 -29.55 4.64
C ARG A 90 -13.93 -30.42 4.90
N LYS A 91 -14.44 -31.15 3.90
CA LYS A 91 -15.59 -32.05 4.07
C LYS A 91 -15.31 -33.10 5.14
N GLU A 92 -14.12 -33.70 5.14
CA GLU A 92 -13.70 -34.68 6.15
C GLU A 92 -13.60 -34.07 7.55
N HIS A 93 -13.14 -32.82 7.67
CA HIS A 93 -13.12 -32.09 8.94
C HIS A 93 -14.55 -31.91 9.51
N GLU A 94 -15.49 -31.45 8.67
CA GLU A 94 -16.89 -31.28 9.09
C GLU A 94 -17.53 -32.62 9.47
N LEU A 95 -17.28 -33.68 8.70
CA LEU A 95 -17.76 -35.04 8.99
C LEU A 95 -17.26 -35.56 10.34
N ARG A 96 -15.97 -35.40 10.65
CA ARG A 96 -15.40 -35.77 11.96
C ARG A 96 -16.03 -34.97 13.10
N GLY A 97 -16.32 -33.69 12.86
CA GLY A 97 -16.99 -32.82 13.82
C GLY A 97 -18.42 -33.29 14.13
N ILE A 98 -19.17 -33.67 13.10
CA ILE A 98 -20.52 -34.26 13.24
C ILE A 98 -20.44 -35.59 13.98
N GLU A 99 -19.54 -36.49 13.57
CA GLU A 99 -19.36 -37.81 14.17
C GLU A 99 -19.01 -37.71 15.67
N LYS A 100 -18.14 -36.78 16.03
CA LYS A 100 -17.81 -36.51 17.44
C LYS A 100 -19.03 -36.05 18.25
N ALA A 101 -19.92 -35.26 17.66
CA ALA A 101 -21.08 -34.69 18.36
C ALA A 101 -22.27 -35.66 18.43
N TRP A 102 -22.50 -36.45 17.38
CA TRP A 102 -23.64 -37.37 17.28
C TRP A 102 -23.28 -38.84 17.56
N GLY A 103 -22.00 -39.16 17.70
CA GLY A 103 -21.51 -40.52 17.95
C GLY A 103 -21.53 -41.45 16.74
N CYS A 104 -21.92 -40.95 15.56
CA CYS A 104 -21.93 -41.66 14.30
C CYS A 104 -21.86 -40.67 13.14
N ARG A 105 -21.48 -41.15 11.95
CA ARG A 105 -21.40 -40.30 10.77
C ARG A 105 -22.79 -39.87 10.29
N PRO A 106 -22.95 -38.70 9.66
CA PRO A 106 -24.27 -38.20 9.28
C PRO A 106 -25.01 -39.09 8.27
N GLU A 107 -24.29 -39.88 7.46
CA GLU A 107 -24.90 -40.85 6.54
C GLU A 107 -25.69 -41.92 7.31
N GLU A 108 -25.12 -42.40 8.42
CA GLU A 108 -25.75 -43.35 9.34
C GLU A 108 -26.84 -42.68 10.19
N ALA A 109 -26.57 -41.44 10.62
CA ALA A 109 -27.41 -40.68 11.53
C ALA A 109 -28.77 -40.30 10.91
N LEU A 110 -28.76 -39.89 9.64
CA LEU A 110 -29.94 -39.43 8.90
C LEU A 110 -30.57 -40.55 8.05
N GLY A 111 -29.79 -41.56 7.67
CA GLY A 111 -30.21 -42.66 6.81
C GLY A 111 -30.26 -42.29 5.33
N ASN A 112 -30.19 -43.31 4.46
CA ASN A 112 -30.11 -43.16 3.00
C ASN A 112 -31.30 -42.41 2.37
N GLU A 113 -32.45 -42.32 3.05
CA GLU A 113 -33.62 -41.62 2.54
C GLU A 113 -33.49 -40.09 2.65
N MET A 114 -32.83 -39.60 3.70
CA MET A 114 -32.67 -38.17 3.99
C MET A 114 -31.27 -37.66 3.59
N TRP A 115 -30.29 -38.54 3.47
CA TRP A 115 -28.93 -38.16 3.15
C TRP A 115 -28.71 -37.97 1.64
N PRO A 116 -28.19 -36.82 1.18
CA PRO A 116 -27.87 -36.65 -0.23
C PRO A 116 -26.67 -37.51 -0.65
N VAL A 117 -26.74 -38.07 -1.85
CA VAL A 117 -25.67 -38.91 -2.45
C VAL A 117 -24.30 -38.21 -2.44
N GLU A 118 -24.27 -36.91 -2.72
CA GLU A 118 -23.06 -36.08 -2.70
C GLU A 118 -23.34 -34.80 -1.89
N PRO A 119 -23.05 -34.77 -0.57
CA PRO A 119 -23.25 -33.58 0.23
C PRO A 119 -22.25 -32.48 -0.18
N GLY A 120 -22.76 -31.28 -0.39
CA GLY A 120 -21.92 -30.09 -0.60
C GLY A 120 -21.24 -29.65 0.70
N THR A 121 -20.11 -28.95 0.59
CA THR A 121 -19.34 -28.48 1.76
C THR A 121 -20.17 -27.61 2.70
N HIS A 122 -21.04 -26.77 2.13
CA HIS A 122 -21.91 -25.90 2.89
C HIS A 122 -22.92 -26.65 3.77
N LEU A 123 -23.52 -27.72 3.22
CA LEU A 123 -24.48 -28.54 3.97
C LEU A 123 -23.80 -29.19 5.18
N LEU A 124 -22.61 -29.78 4.99
CA LEU A 124 -21.85 -30.41 6.06
C LEU A 124 -21.49 -29.41 7.17
N ARG A 125 -21.07 -28.20 6.80
CA ARG A 125 -20.78 -27.14 7.76
C ARG A 125 -22.01 -26.75 8.59
N GLN A 126 -23.18 -26.61 7.97
CA GLN A 126 -24.40 -26.30 8.73
C GLN A 126 -24.84 -27.48 9.60
N LEU A 127 -24.69 -28.72 9.12
CA LEU A 127 -24.98 -29.92 9.92
C LEU A 127 -24.04 -30.04 11.12
N HIS A 128 -22.76 -29.73 10.98
CA HIS A 128 -21.82 -29.67 12.09
C HIS A 128 -22.17 -28.56 13.10
N ARG A 129 -22.74 -27.43 12.65
CA ARG A 129 -23.29 -26.43 13.57
C ARG A 129 -24.52 -26.95 14.29
N LEU A 130 -25.45 -27.58 13.57
CA LEU A 130 -26.65 -28.17 14.15
C LEU A 130 -26.30 -29.26 15.18
N SER A 131 -25.27 -30.08 14.90
CA SER A 131 -24.86 -31.16 15.78
C SER A 131 -24.30 -30.68 17.12
N LYS A 132 -23.80 -29.44 17.17
CA LYS A 132 -23.40 -28.76 18.41
C LYS A 132 -24.56 -28.18 19.20
N ILE A 133 -25.71 -27.96 18.56
CA ILE A 133 -26.87 -27.30 19.16
C ILE A 133 -27.83 -28.33 19.76
N CYS A 134 -28.06 -29.45 19.08
CA CYS A 134 -28.98 -30.48 19.55
C CYS A 134 -28.45 -31.90 19.30
N GLY A 135 -28.90 -32.83 20.14
CA GLY A 135 -28.59 -34.25 20.01
C GLY A 135 -29.25 -34.88 18.78
N LEU A 136 -28.71 -36.02 18.35
CA LEU A 136 -29.15 -36.71 17.13
C LEU A 136 -30.68 -36.98 17.04
N PRO A 137 -31.37 -37.48 18.09
CA PRO A 137 -32.81 -37.76 17.98
C PRO A 137 -33.64 -36.52 17.66
N GLU A 138 -33.29 -35.39 18.25
CA GLU A 138 -33.97 -34.12 18.02
C GLU A 138 -33.63 -33.55 16.64
N ALA A 139 -32.34 -33.57 16.26
CA ALA A 139 -31.89 -33.13 14.94
C ALA A 139 -32.61 -33.90 13.82
N ARG A 140 -32.72 -35.23 13.94
CA ARG A 140 -33.36 -36.08 12.95
C ARG A 140 -34.84 -35.75 12.77
N ASN A 141 -35.58 -35.61 13.87
CA ASN A 141 -37.01 -35.28 13.82
C ASN A 141 -37.24 -33.91 13.18
N ARG A 142 -36.48 -32.89 13.59
CA ARG A 142 -36.66 -31.53 13.07
C ARG A 142 -36.25 -31.40 11.61
N LEU A 143 -35.17 -32.07 11.20
CA LEU A 143 -34.79 -32.10 9.79
C LEU A 143 -35.83 -32.82 8.94
N ALA A 144 -36.41 -33.93 9.44
CA ALA A 144 -37.51 -34.61 8.74
C ALA A 144 -38.73 -33.70 8.58
N ASP A 145 -39.11 -32.97 9.64
CA ASP A 145 -40.20 -31.99 9.59
C ASP A 145 -39.92 -30.85 8.61
N ALA A 146 -38.71 -30.29 8.65
CA ALA A 146 -38.29 -29.21 7.74
C ALA A 146 -38.32 -29.66 6.28
N THR A 147 -37.77 -30.84 5.98
CA THR A 147 -37.81 -31.44 4.64
C THR A 147 -39.25 -31.70 4.19
N GLN A 148 -40.13 -32.21 5.06
CA GLN A 148 -41.55 -32.41 4.74
C GLN A 148 -42.30 -31.09 4.49
N GLN A 149 -42.03 -30.05 5.29
CA GLN A 149 -42.63 -28.73 5.12
C GLN A 149 -42.22 -28.10 3.78
N ARG A 150 -40.94 -28.17 3.42
CA ARG A 150 -40.44 -27.74 2.11
C ARG A 150 -41.14 -28.47 0.97
N MET A 151 -41.30 -29.78 1.11
CA MET A 151 -42.01 -30.62 0.13
C MET A 151 -43.49 -30.26 0.00
N ALA A 152 -44.18 -30.01 1.11
CA ALA A 152 -45.57 -29.58 1.12
C ALA A 152 -45.75 -28.19 0.47
N ALA A 153 -44.83 -27.26 0.73
CA ALA A 153 -44.85 -25.93 0.12
C ALA A 153 -44.72 -25.98 -1.41
N ARG A 154 -43.80 -26.82 -1.94
CA ARG A 154 -43.62 -27.02 -3.38
C ARG A 154 -44.83 -27.65 -4.07
N LYS A 155 -45.54 -28.58 -3.41
CA LYS A 155 -46.78 -29.17 -3.95
C LYS A 155 -47.91 -28.16 -4.15
N ARG A 156 -47.92 -27.06 -3.36
CA ARG A 156 -48.96 -26.02 -3.46
C ARG A 156 -48.71 -25.04 -4.61
N THR A 157 -47.48 -24.88 -5.08
CA THR A 157 -47.09 -23.93 -6.13
C THR A 157 -46.98 -24.58 -7.53
N ALA A 158 -46.88 -25.90 -7.64
CA ALA A 158 -46.72 -26.59 -8.91
C ALA A 158 -48.06 -26.79 -9.66
N THR A 159 -48.43 -25.83 -10.52
CA THR A 159 -49.50 -26.00 -11.53
C THR A 159 -48.99 -26.89 -12.67
N GLY A 160 -49.18 -28.21 -12.51
CA GLY A 160 -49.39 -29.14 -13.63
C GLY A 160 -48.31 -29.24 -14.71
N LYS A 161 -47.10 -29.68 -14.35
CA LYS A 161 -46.17 -30.54 -15.14
C LYS A 161 -44.76 -30.40 -14.56
N LEU A 162 -44.42 -31.20 -13.56
CA LEU A 162 -43.01 -31.45 -13.27
C LEU A 162 -42.80 -32.87 -12.75
N THR A 163 -41.93 -33.57 -13.46
CA THR A 163 -41.45 -34.92 -13.24
C THR A 163 -40.70 -35.05 -11.92
N ARG A 164 -40.77 -36.27 -11.38
CA ARG A 164 -40.12 -36.85 -10.20
C ARG A 164 -38.65 -36.39 -10.04
N TRP A 165 -38.36 -35.53 -9.06
CA TRP A 165 -36.99 -35.18 -8.67
C TRP A 165 -36.55 -36.14 -7.57
N ALA A 166 -35.46 -36.89 -7.79
CA ALA A 166 -34.93 -37.80 -6.77
C ALA A 166 -34.32 -37.07 -5.55
N SER A 167 -34.03 -35.76 -5.68
CA SER A 167 -33.45 -34.90 -4.63
C SER A 167 -34.46 -34.36 -3.62
N ASP A 168 -35.75 -34.60 -3.83
CA ASP A 168 -36.82 -33.99 -3.05
C ASP A 168 -36.95 -34.53 -1.62
N LEU A 169 -36.45 -35.75 -1.36
CA LEU A 169 -36.45 -36.39 -0.04
C LEU A 169 -35.19 -36.09 0.80
N HIS A 170 -34.13 -35.56 0.18
CA HIS A 170 -32.88 -35.29 0.90
C HIS A 170 -32.94 -33.98 1.68
N VAL A 171 -32.18 -33.93 2.78
CA VAL A 171 -31.92 -32.72 3.56
C VAL A 171 -31.10 -31.75 2.72
N LEU A 172 -31.58 -30.51 2.63
CA LEU A 172 -30.86 -29.40 2.01
C LEU A 172 -30.32 -28.45 3.07
N THR A 173 -29.37 -27.59 2.68
CA THR A 173 -28.81 -26.54 3.55
C THR A 173 -29.91 -25.72 4.23
N VAL A 174 -30.95 -25.35 3.47
CA VAL A 174 -32.06 -24.54 3.98
C VAL A 174 -32.81 -25.24 5.11
N ASP A 175 -33.02 -26.56 5.00
CA ASP A 175 -33.71 -27.35 6.03
C ASP A 175 -32.92 -27.29 7.37
N VAL A 176 -31.59 -27.35 7.28
CA VAL A 176 -30.69 -27.27 8.44
C VAL A 176 -30.66 -25.87 9.06
N VAL A 177 -30.57 -24.82 8.23
CA VAL A 177 -30.55 -23.43 8.70
C VAL A 177 -31.87 -23.07 9.39
N THR A 178 -33.00 -23.40 8.78
CA THR A 178 -34.32 -23.20 9.39
C THR A 178 -34.44 -23.93 10.73
N THR A 179 -33.92 -25.16 10.82
CA THR A 179 -33.91 -25.92 12.07
C THR A 179 -33.07 -25.22 13.15
N ILE A 180 -31.87 -24.73 12.80
CA ILE A 180 -31.00 -23.97 13.72
C ILE A 180 -31.69 -22.71 14.22
N GLU A 181 -32.36 -21.96 13.34
CA GLU A 181 -33.08 -20.73 13.69
C GLU A 181 -34.25 -21.00 14.63
N GLN A 182 -35.04 -22.04 14.36
CA GLN A 182 -36.14 -22.45 15.22
C GLN A 182 -35.64 -22.85 16.62
N LEU A 183 -34.52 -23.57 16.71
CA LEU A 183 -33.89 -23.95 17.98
C LEU A 183 -33.40 -22.72 18.74
N LYS A 184 -32.79 -21.75 18.05
CA LYS A 184 -32.34 -20.48 18.66
C LYS A 184 -33.51 -19.65 19.18
N ALA A 185 -34.60 -19.56 18.41
CA ALA A 185 -35.79 -18.83 18.81
C ALA A 185 -36.47 -19.46 20.05
N GLN A 186 -36.42 -20.79 20.17
CA GLN A 186 -36.93 -21.51 21.34
C GLN A 186 -36.02 -21.38 22.58
N ALA A 187 -34.74 -21.09 22.40
CA ALA A 187 -33.76 -20.94 23.49
C ALA A 187 -33.67 -19.50 24.05
N ALA A 188 -34.28 -18.50 23.41
CA ALA A 188 -34.28 -17.13 23.89
C ALA A 188 -35.18 -16.99 25.14
N PRO A 189 -34.68 -16.55 26.31
CA PRO A 189 -35.50 -16.35 27.50
C PRO A 189 -36.50 -15.21 27.29
N ASP A 190 -37.74 -15.44 27.72
CA ASP A 190 -38.85 -14.47 27.75
C ASP A 190 -38.55 -13.33 28.76
N LEU A 191 -37.66 -12.42 28.39
CA LEU A 191 -37.32 -11.19 29.12
C LEU A 191 -38.38 -10.12 28.82
N GLY A 192 -39.61 -10.38 29.30
CA GLY A 192 -40.76 -9.57 28.96
C GLY A 192 -41.85 -9.49 30.02
N ARG A 193 -41.54 -9.66 31.32
CA ARG A 193 -42.46 -9.29 32.42
C ARG A 193 -41.81 -9.36 33.80
N ARG A 194 -41.37 -8.22 34.35
CA ARG A 194 -41.45 -7.92 35.80
C ARG A 194 -41.18 -6.44 36.09
N THR A 195 -42.30 -5.75 36.31
CA THR A 195 -42.57 -4.61 37.20
C THR A 195 -41.45 -4.04 38.08
N LEU A 196 -41.31 -2.71 37.97
CA LEU A 196 -41.08 -1.71 39.01
C LEU A 196 -41.34 -2.21 40.44
N GLU A 197 -40.32 -2.12 41.32
CA GLU A 197 -40.39 -1.52 42.67
C GLU A 197 -39.06 -1.72 43.44
N ALA A 198 -38.71 -0.70 44.24
CA ALA A 198 -37.74 -0.67 45.35
C ALA A 198 -36.22 -0.48 45.07
N GLY A 199 -35.77 0.76 45.25
CA GLY A 199 -34.90 1.17 46.38
C GLY A 199 -33.42 0.71 46.44
N VAL A 200 -32.49 1.64 46.11
CA VAL A 200 -31.34 2.18 46.89
C VAL A 200 -30.61 1.25 47.92
N PRO A 201 -29.27 1.33 48.19
CA PRO A 201 -28.18 2.19 47.66
C PRO A 201 -26.84 1.51 47.26
N ARG A 202 -26.01 2.34 46.60
CA ARG A 202 -24.53 2.34 46.56
C ARG A 202 -23.82 1.68 47.75
N GLY A 203 -22.91 0.76 47.44
CA GLY A 203 -21.81 0.34 48.29
C GLY A 203 -20.50 0.35 47.50
N THR A 204 -19.60 1.24 47.85
CA THR A 204 -18.20 1.29 47.42
C THR A 204 -17.42 0.12 48.00
N ARG A 205 -16.55 -0.52 47.21
CA ARG A 205 -15.37 -1.21 47.74
C ARG A 205 -14.30 -1.40 46.68
N GLU A 206 -13.22 -0.65 46.85
CA GLU A 206 -11.90 -1.00 46.33
C GLU A 206 -11.40 -2.27 47.04
N ALA A 207 -10.81 -3.20 46.28
CA ALA A 207 -9.75 -4.09 46.76
C ALA A 207 -8.98 -4.70 45.57
N LYS A 208 -7.77 -4.19 45.44
CA LYS A 208 -6.50 -4.81 45.02
C LYS A 208 -6.41 -6.33 44.85
N GLU A 209 -5.50 -6.64 43.91
CA GLU A 209 -4.46 -7.68 43.93
C GLU A 209 -4.80 -9.11 43.48
N ALA A 210 -4.33 -9.38 42.25
CA ALA A 210 -3.19 -10.25 41.96
C ALA A 210 -3.40 -11.74 41.59
N MET A 211 -2.53 -12.12 40.65
CA MET A 211 -1.96 -13.44 40.35
C MET A 211 -2.73 -14.45 39.49
N ALA A 212 -2.16 -14.69 38.31
CA ALA A 212 -1.73 -15.98 37.74
C ALA A 212 -1.89 -15.84 36.21
N GLY A 213 -0.91 -16.12 35.35
CA GLY A 213 0.11 -17.16 35.42
C GLY A 213 0.04 -17.93 34.10
N GLU A 214 1.20 -18.37 33.62
CA GLU A 214 1.41 -19.44 32.63
C GLU A 214 1.47 -19.08 31.13
N SER A 215 2.71 -18.78 30.72
CA SER A 215 3.52 -19.55 29.76
C SER A 215 2.85 -20.58 28.84
N GLY A 216 3.17 -20.48 27.55
CA GLY A 216 3.04 -21.57 26.58
C GLY A 216 4.00 -21.36 25.40
N GLU A 217 5.22 -21.85 25.53
CA GLU A 217 6.16 -22.07 24.43
C GLU A 217 5.72 -23.23 23.53
N ALA A 218 6.10 -23.12 22.24
CA ALA A 218 6.77 -24.15 21.42
C ALA A 218 6.18 -24.22 20.00
N MET A 219 7.04 -24.09 18.98
CA MET A 219 7.63 -25.26 18.29
C MET A 219 8.10 -24.86 16.88
N GLU A 220 9.43 -24.76 16.76
CA GLU A 220 10.17 -24.62 15.51
C GLU A 220 10.47 -26.02 14.96
N VAL A 221 10.25 -26.24 13.66
CA VAL A 221 10.51 -27.52 12.97
C VAL A 221 11.71 -27.34 12.05
N VAL A 222 12.80 -28.04 12.37
CA VAL A 222 13.98 -28.21 11.53
C VAL A 222 13.89 -29.56 10.83
N GLU A 223 14.04 -29.59 9.52
CA GLU A 223 14.18 -30.82 8.73
C GLU A 223 15.58 -30.89 8.12
N ALA A 224 16.24 -32.03 8.37
CA ALA A 224 17.59 -32.35 7.93
C ALA A 224 17.54 -33.24 6.67
N GLY A 225 18.39 -32.94 5.68
CA GLY A 225 18.61 -33.76 4.49
C GLY A 225 20.09 -34.00 4.25
N ARG A 226 20.53 -35.25 4.49
CA ARG A 226 21.87 -35.80 4.23
C ARG A 226 22.11 -36.01 2.73
N ALA A 227 23.34 -35.73 2.26
CA ALA A 227 23.95 -36.45 1.14
C ALA A 227 25.47 -36.55 1.33
N THR A 228 25.98 -37.77 1.16
CA THR A 228 27.36 -38.22 1.38
C THR A 228 28.05 -38.35 0.03
N ILE A 229 29.25 -37.78 -0.15
CA ILE A 229 30.23 -38.20 -1.18
C ILE A 229 31.63 -38.10 -0.56
N GLN A 230 32.39 -39.18 -0.69
CA GLN A 230 33.79 -39.38 -0.27
C GLN A 230 34.76 -38.92 -1.38
N GLU A 231 35.96 -38.49 -0.97
CA GLU A 231 37.30 -38.59 -1.62
C GLU A 231 38.19 -37.53 -0.92
N GLU A 232 39.02 -37.91 0.05
CA GLU A 232 40.43 -38.37 -0.04
C GLU A 232 41.47 -37.24 -0.27
N GLU A 233 42.30 -37.06 0.77
CA GLU A 233 43.70 -36.61 0.85
C GLU A 233 44.13 -35.21 0.34
N GLU A 234 44.57 -34.33 1.25
CA GLU A 234 45.99 -34.18 1.64
C GLU A 234 46.13 -33.18 2.81
N GLU A 235 46.95 -33.57 3.78
CA GLU A 235 47.21 -32.90 5.06
C GLU A 235 48.15 -31.70 4.92
N GLU A 236 47.76 -30.53 5.44
CA GLU A 236 48.71 -29.61 6.08
C GLU A 236 48.08 -29.06 7.38
N GLU A 237 48.60 -29.54 8.52
CA GLU A 237 48.28 -29.06 9.86
C GLU A 237 48.76 -27.61 10.06
N GLU A 238 47.83 -26.65 10.17
CA GLU A 238 48.03 -25.48 11.03
C GLU A 238 46.84 -25.39 12.00
N GLY A 239 47.11 -25.72 13.27
CA GLY A 239 46.14 -25.66 14.35
C GLY A 239 45.56 -24.26 14.55
N GLY A 240 44.27 -24.13 14.27
CA GLY A 240 43.45 -22.99 14.66
C GLY A 240 43.02 -23.13 16.12
N GLU A 241 43.54 -22.26 16.98
CA GLU A 241 42.89 -21.95 18.26
C GLU A 241 41.79 -20.91 17.99
N ASP A 242 40.57 -21.27 18.36
CA ASP A 242 39.39 -20.40 18.35
C ASP A 242 39.64 -19.16 19.22
N ILE A 243 39.42 -17.97 18.65
CA ILE A 243 39.35 -16.71 19.39
C ILE A 243 37.95 -16.17 19.21
N GLU A 244 37.13 -16.31 20.26
CA GLU A 244 35.92 -15.55 20.47
C GLU A 244 36.25 -14.05 20.45
N ASN A 245 35.67 -13.32 19.49
CA ASN A 245 35.70 -11.87 19.47
C ASN A 245 34.43 -11.37 20.18
N ASP A 246 34.56 -10.97 21.44
CA ASP A 246 33.61 -10.07 22.07
C ASP A 246 33.77 -8.67 21.46
N GLU A 247 32.73 -8.23 20.74
CA GLU A 247 32.54 -6.84 20.33
C GLU A 247 32.26 -5.99 21.57
N LEU A 248 33.19 -5.08 21.90
CA LEU A 248 32.94 -4.00 22.84
C LEU A 248 32.81 -2.70 22.04
N ASP A 249 31.63 -2.10 22.15
CA ASP A 249 31.24 -0.80 21.63
C ASP A 249 32.25 0.29 22.03
N GLU A 250 32.77 1.03 21.05
CA GLU A 250 33.49 2.29 21.28
C GLU A 250 32.48 3.43 21.52
N GLU A 251 31.83 3.42 22.69
CA GLU A 251 31.39 4.67 23.29
C GLU A 251 32.61 5.38 23.90
N THR A 252 32.70 6.68 23.62
CA THR A 252 33.74 7.58 24.12
C THR A 252 33.68 7.73 25.65
N VAL A 253 34.17 6.71 26.37
CA VAL A 253 34.44 6.80 27.80
C VAL A 253 35.86 7.34 27.97
N THR A 254 35.98 8.61 28.38
CA THR A 254 37.22 9.15 28.93
C THR A 254 37.51 8.48 30.27
N GLU A 255 38.00 7.23 30.24
CA GLU A 255 38.52 6.57 31.42
C GLU A 255 39.81 7.26 31.87
N LYS A 256 39.80 7.80 33.09
CA LYS A 256 41.00 8.22 33.80
C LYS A 256 41.85 6.98 34.11
N VAL A 257 42.83 6.70 33.26
CA VAL A 257 43.83 5.66 33.50
C VAL A 257 44.83 6.13 34.57
N PRO A 258 45.17 5.29 35.58
CA PRO A 258 46.16 5.61 36.60
C PRO A 258 47.52 5.92 35.97
N ALA A 259 48.25 6.88 36.55
CA ALA A 259 49.62 7.17 36.18
C ALA A 259 50.49 5.91 36.35
N LEU A 260 51.02 5.38 35.25
CA LEU A 260 52.03 4.32 35.22
C LEU A 260 53.34 4.84 35.83
N SER A 261 53.44 4.78 37.16
CA SER A 261 54.72 4.81 37.85
C SER A 261 55.47 3.51 37.58
N SER A 262 56.67 3.64 37.02
CA SER A 262 57.74 2.62 36.91
C SER A 262 57.30 1.16 36.72
N CYS A 263 57.19 0.70 35.46
CA CYS A 263 57.19 -0.72 35.18
C CYS A 263 58.52 -1.34 35.70
N PRO A 264 58.50 -2.39 36.55
CA PRO A 264 59.72 -2.99 37.15
C PRO A 264 60.56 -3.81 36.15
N CYS A 265 60.35 -3.63 34.85
CA CYS A 265 61.08 -4.35 33.82
C CYS A 265 62.48 -3.77 33.60
N SER A 266 63.43 -4.62 33.20
CA SER A 266 64.78 -4.25 32.79
C SER A 266 64.87 -3.55 31.42
N CYS A 267 63.76 -3.00 30.91
CA CYS A 267 63.74 -2.32 29.61
C CYS A 267 64.49 -0.99 29.69
N SER A 268 65.12 -0.59 28.57
CA SER A 268 65.78 0.71 28.46
C SER A 268 64.83 1.86 28.83
N SER A 269 65.19 2.63 29.85
CA SER A 269 64.41 3.78 30.32
C SER A 269 64.20 4.83 29.22
N THR A 270 65.13 4.92 28.27
CA THR A 270 65.02 5.77 27.08
C THR A 270 63.89 5.33 26.16
N ILE A 271 63.79 4.03 25.85
CA ILE A 271 62.69 3.49 25.01
C ILE A 271 61.34 3.70 25.68
N ILE A 272 61.24 3.46 27.00
CA ILE A 272 59.98 3.59 27.73
C ILE A 272 59.45 5.02 27.63
N LYS A 273 60.32 6.02 27.84
CA LYS A 273 59.97 7.44 27.72
C LYS A 273 59.51 7.78 26.30
N ASP A 274 60.20 7.30 25.27
CA ASP A 274 59.81 7.57 23.89
C ASP A 274 58.48 6.92 23.51
N ILE A 275 58.20 5.69 24.00
CA ILE A 275 56.90 5.03 23.83
C ILE A 275 55.79 5.83 24.52
N GLN A 276 56.03 6.33 25.74
CA GLN A 276 55.06 7.14 26.48
C GLN A 276 54.77 8.48 25.78
N ASN A 277 55.81 9.11 25.23
CA ASN A 277 55.71 10.37 24.47
C ASN A 277 55.04 10.20 23.09
N MET A 278 54.79 8.96 22.66
CA MET A 278 54.12 8.64 21.39
C MET A 278 52.61 8.36 21.57
N LYS A 279 52.07 8.40 22.80
CA LYS A 279 50.63 8.20 23.03
C LYS A 279 49.81 9.18 22.18
N GLY A 280 48.90 8.63 21.36
CA GLY A 280 48.02 9.39 20.46
C GLY A 280 48.65 9.80 19.12
N ASN A 281 49.92 9.48 18.85
CA ASN A 281 50.57 9.86 17.60
C ASN A 281 50.31 8.84 16.47
N THR A 282 49.69 9.30 15.38
CA THR A 282 49.42 8.49 14.19
C THR A 282 50.48 8.62 13.08
N ASN A 283 51.55 9.38 13.28
CA ASN A 283 52.58 9.60 12.25
C ASN A 283 53.51 8.37 12.08
N ASN A 284 53.52 7.79 10.87
CA ASN A 284 54.35 6.63 10.52
C ASN A 284 55.85 6.91 10.63
N ASP A 285 56.33 8.10 10.25
CA ASP A 285 57.77 8.42 10.25
C ASP A 285 58.33 8.45 11.67
N ARG A 286 57.60 9.09 12.58
CA ARG A 286 57.99 9.13 14.00
C ARG A 286 57.87 7.75 14.65
N GLY A 287 56.87 6.96 14.25
CA GLY A 287 56.75 5.54 14.62
C GLY A 287 57.94 4.71 14.14
N LEU A 288 58.36 4.87 12.89
CA LEU A 288 59.49 4.16 12.29
C LEU A 288 60.83 4.57 12.92
N GLN A 289 61.01 5.85 13.27
CA GLN A 289 62.20 6.31 14.02
C GLN A 289 62.31 5.63 15.39
N LEU A 290 61.19 5.53 16.12
CA LEU A 290 61.15 4.82 17.40
C LEU A 290 61.40 3.32 17.22
N LEU A 291 60.84 2.70 16.19
CA LEU A 291 61.10 1.30 15.86
C LEU A 291 62.59 1.05 15.53
N ALA A 292 63.24 1.97 14.80
CA ALA A 292 64.66 1.91 14.49
C ALA A 292 65.51 1.88 15.77
N LYS A 293 65.19 2.78 16.71
CA LYS A 293 65.87 2.87 18.01
C LYS A 293 65.67 1.61 18.85
N ALA A 294 64.46 1.06 18.85
CA ALA A 294 64.15 -0.18 19.56
C ALA A 294 64.88 -1.40 18.96
N LEU A 295 65.06 -1.44 17.63
CA LEU A 295 65.82 -2.48 16.95
C LEU A 295 67.32 -2.41 17.27
N GLN A 296 67.90 -1.21 17.31
CA GLN A 296 69.31 -0.99 17.68
C GLN A 296 69.62 -1.46 19.10
N LEU A 297 68.69 -1.25 20.04
CA LEU A 297 68.81 -1.71 21.44
C LEU A 297 68.47 -3.19 21.62
N GLY A 298 68.05 -3.88 20.56
CA GLY A 298 67.66 -5.28 20.56
C GLY A 298 66.24 -5.47 21.13
N LEU A 299 65.28 -5.85 20.28
CA LEU A 299 63.91 -6.14 20.71
C LEU A 299 63.82 -7.28 21.76
N HIS A 300 64.87 -8.08 21.91
CA HIS A 300 64.95 -9.11 22.95
C HIS A 300 65.03 -8.55 24.38
N ASN A 301 65.50 -7.31 24.50
CA ASN A 301 65.63 -6.57 25.76
C ASN A 301 64.36 -5.76 26.10
N VAL A 302 63.32 -5.86 25.27
CA VAL A 302 62.01 -5.23 25.52
C VAL A 302 61.04 -6.29 26.06
N CYS A 303 60.48 -6.02 27.23
CA CYS A 303 59.49 -6.87 27.89
C CYS A 303 58.20 -6.92 27.06
N HIS A 304 57.39 -7.94 27.28
CA HIS A 304 56.19 -8.17 26.50
C HIS A 304 55.24 -6.96 26.47
N ASN A 305 54.98 -6.34 27.62
CA ASN A 305 54.08 -5.20 27.73
C ASN A 305 54.56 -3.99 26.91
N HIS A 306 55.85 -3.64 27.00
CA HIS A 306 56.41 -2.55 26.20
C HIS A 306 56.48 -2.90 24.72
N LEU A 307 56.70 -4.17 24.37
CA LEU A 307 56.68 -4.64 23.00
C LEU A 307 55.28 -4.53 22.37
N ARG A 308 54.22 -4.86 23.13
CA ARG A 308 52.82 -4.68 22.70
C ARG A 308 52.50 -3.20 22.43
N THR A 309 52.96 -2.31 23.32
CA THR A 309 52.76 -0.87 23.16
C THR A 309 53.58 -0.33 21.99
N LEU A 310 54.84 -0.74 21.84
CA LEU A 310 55.70 -0.40 20.71
C LEU A 310 55.06 -0.84 19.39
N ALA A 311 54.55 -2.07 19.31
CA ALA A 311 53.90 -2.62 18.11
C ALA A 311 52.66 -1.82 17.70
N LYS A 312 51.80 -1.49 18.67
CA LYS A 312 50.58 -0.68 18.46
C LYS A 312 50.89 0.76 18.04
N MET A 313 51.87 1.40 18.69
CA MET A 313 52.14 2.83 18.53
C MET A 313 53.02 3.18 17.33
N THR A 314 53.91 2.28 16.89
CA THR A 314 54.87 2.58 15.81
C THR A 314 54.26 2.34 14.43
N VAL A 315 54.08 1.08 14.07
CA VAL A 315 53.62 0.65 12.74
C VAL A 315 52.14 0.25 12.72
N GLY A 316 51.48 0.24 13.89
CA GLY A 316 50.06 -0.05 14.01
C GLY A 316 49.72 -1.54 14.02
N LEU A 317 50.61 -2.40 14.53
CA LEU A 317 50.37 -3.83 14.60
C LEU A 317 49.31 -4.18 15.66
N GLN A 318 48.50 -5.21 15.39
CA GLN A 318 47.75 -5.93 16.41
C GLN A 318 48.74 -6.49 17.44
N ASN A 319 48.35 -6.46 18.71
CA ASN A 319 49.28 -6.72 19.81
C ASN A 319 48.84 -7.82 20.77
N ASN A 320 47.75 -8.54 20.48
CA ASN A 320 47.32 -9.71 21.27
C ASN A 320 47.97 -10.99 20.73
N MET A 321 49.30 -11.12 20.86
CA MET A 321 50.04 -12.31 20.40
C MET A 321 51.38 -12.44 21.12
N SER A 322 52.03 -13.60 21.02
CA SER A 322 53.30 -13.86 21.72
C SER A 322 54.43 -12.89 21.38
N SER A 323 55.35 -12.68 22.34
CA SER A 323 56.54 -11.82 22.16
C SER A 323 57.37 -12.18 20.93
N SER A 324 57.53 -13.48 20.65
CA SER A 324 58.28 -13.95 19.48
C SER A 324 57.63 -13.49 18.17
N LYS A 325 56.30 -13.68 18.05
CA LYS A 325 55.52 -13.28 16.87
C LYS A 325 55.54 -11.76 16.68
N LEU A 326 55.43 -10.98 17.76
CA LEU A 326 55.55 -9.51 17.71
C LEU A 326 56.92 -9.04 17.24
N ARG A 327 58.01 -9.64 17.75
CA ARG A 327 59.37 -9.29 17.33
C ARG A 327 59.58 -9.54 15.84
N LYS A 328 59.13 -10.69 15.35
CA LYS A 328 59.19 -11.05 13.93
C LYS A 328 58.41 -10.04 13.07
N ARG A 329 57.15 -9.75 13.42
CA ARG A 329 56.32 -8.77 12.70
C ARG A 329 56.91 -7.36 12.72
N LEU A 330 57.49 -6.91 13.85
CA LEU A 330 58.17 -5.61 13.96
C LEU A 330 59.44 -5.53 13.10
N GLN A 331 60.25 -6.59 13.08
CA GLN A 331 61.41 -6.68 12.20
C GLN A 331 61.01 -6.68 10.72
N ASP A 332 59.95 -7.41 10.36
CA ASP A 332 59.44 -7.44 8.99
C ASP A 332 58.84 -6.09 8.57
N ALA A 333 58.12 -5.41 9.46
CA ALA A 333 57.64 -4.05 9.21
C ALA A 333 58.80 -3.07 9.00
N TRP A 334 59.89 -3.19 9.75
CA TRP A 334 61.08 -2.36 9.56
C TRP A 334 61.82 -2.67 8.25
N ARG A 335 61.92 -3.94 7.85
CA ARG A 335 62.49 -4.34 6.55
C ARG A 335 61.70 -3.76 5.39
N ASN A 336 60.38 -3.63 5.54
CA ASN A 336 59.48 -3.04 4.56
C ASN A 336 59.18 -1.55 4.84
N LYS A 337 60.02 -0.82 5.58
CA LYS A 337 59.73 0.57 5.99
C LYS A 337 59.41 1.53 4.85
N SER A 338 60.05 1.35 3.68
CA SER A 338 59.81 2.17 2.47
C SER A 338 58.52 1.77 1.74
N HIS A 339 57.94 0.61 2.07
CA HIS A 339 56.77 -0.01 1.45
C HIS A 339 55.77 -0.49 2.52
N LEU A 340 55.62 0.28 3.61
CA LEU A 340 54.85 -0.15 4.77
C LEU A 340 53.37 -0.36 4.41
N ASP A 341 52.83 0.47 3.52
CA ASP A 341 51.44 0.34 3.06
C ASP A 341 51.23 -0.89 2.17
N ASP A 342 52.26 -1.32 1.41
CA ASP A 342 52.20 -2.59 0.67
C ASP A 342 52.21 -3.80 1.61
N LEU A 343 52.96 -3.71 2.71
CA LEU A 343 52.92 -4.73 3.75
C LEU A 343 51.53 -4.77 4.43
N ARG A 344 50.93 -3.60 4.70
CA ARG A 344 49.58 -3.49 5.27
C ARG A 344 48.52 -4.09 4.34
N ARG A 345 48.63 -3.87 3.02
CA ARG A 345 47.76 -4.51 2.01
C ARG A 345 47.92 -6.03 1.95
N ARG A 346 49.15 -6.54 1.97
CA ARG A 346 49.42 -7.99 1.88
C ARG A 346 49.11 -8.78 3.15
N LYS A 347 49.19 -8.13 4.32
CA LYS A 347 48.98 -8.75 5.64
C LYS A 347 48.04 -7.89 6.50
N PRO A 348 46.79 -7.67 6.08
CA PRO A 348 45.88 -6.74 6.76
C PRO A 348 45.62 -7.13 8.21
N TYR A 349 45.44 -8.43 8.51
CA TYR A 349 45.23 -8.93 9.88
C TYR A 349 46.44 -8.74 10.82
N TRP A 350 47.59 -8.27 10.33
CA TRP A 350 48.69 -7.91 11.21
C TRP A 350 48.50 -6.54 11.85
N PHE A 351 47.71 -5.68 11.23
CA PHE A 351 47.60 -4.27 11.59
C PHE A 351 46.21 -3.95 12.12
N LEU A 352 46.12 -2.92 12.96
CA LEU A 352 44.85 -2.34 13.39
C LEU A 352 44.08 -1.81 12.17
N LYS A 353 42.74 -1.94 12.18
CA LYS A 353 41.87 -1.46 11.09
C LYS A 353 42.12 0.02 10.75
N THR A 354 42.34 0.87 11.76
CA THR A 354 42.69 2.30 11.60
C THR A 354 44.08 2.58 11.06
N ARG A 355 44.92 1.55 10.90
CA ARG A 355 46.35 1.65 10.52
C ARG A 355 46.66 0.89 9.24
N ARG A 356 45.65 0.44 8.49
CA ARG A 356 45.79 -0.24 7.20
C ARG A 356 44.70 0.22 6.24
N PRO A 357 44.89 0.07 4.93
CA PRO A 357 43.80 0.24 3.97
C PRO A 357 42.62 -0.70 4.30
N GLU A 358 41.42 -0.21 4.00
CA GLU A 358 40.19 -1.01 4.06
C GLU A 358 40.31 -2.21 3.10
N THR A 359 39.87 -3.38 3.56
CA THR A 359 39.78 -4.62 2.79
C THR A 359 38.32 -4.94 2.47
N ASP A 360 38.07 -5.79 1.47
CA ASP A 360 36.69 -6.20 1.14
C ASP A 360 35.97 -6.86 2.33
N ALA A 361 36.70 -7.53 3.22
CA ALA A 361 36.18 -8.11 4.44
C ALA A 361 35.76 -7.03 5.47
N ASP A 362 36.44 -5.88 5.51
CA ASP A 362 36.08 -4.80 6.43
C ASP A 362 34.72 -4.18 6.12
N ARG A 363 34.34 -4.20 4.84
CA ARG A 363 33.04 -3.72 4.33
C ARG A 363 31.91 -4.68 4.65
N LEU A 364 32.24 -5.96 4.82
CA LEU A 364 31.27 -6.98 5.18
C LEU A 364 30.94 -6.98 6.67
N VAL A 365 31.83 -6.45 7.53
CA VAL A 365 31.66 -6.47 8.99
C VAL A 365 31.42 -7.91 9.47
N VAL A 366 30.18 -8.26 9.84
CA VAL A 366 29.76 -9.60 10.27
C VAL A 366 29.29 -10.51 9.13
N TYR A 367 29.05 -9.95 7.94
CA TYR A 367 28.52 -10.70 6.81
C TYR A 367 29.61 -11.56 6.15
N ARG A 368 29.23 -12.76 5.72
CA ARG A 368 30.17 -13.65 5.01
C ARG A 368 30.35 -13.28 3.54
N TYR A 369 29.32 -12.69 2.92
CA TYR A 369 29.25 -12.45 1.49
C TYR A 369 28.69 -11.08 1.17
N HIS A 370 29.18 -10.48 0.08
CA HIS A 370 28.59 -9.25 -0.46
C HIS A 370 27.23 -9.58 -1.07
N PRO A 371 26.20 -8.76 -0.84
CA PRO A 371 24.94 -8.93 -1.55
C PRO A 371 25.17 -8.72 -3.05
N ILE A 372 24.46 -9.49 -3.88
CA ILE A 372 24.41 -9.23 -5.31
C ILE A 372 23.66 -7.91 -5.51
N PRO A 373 24.23 -6.91 -6.21
CA PRO A 373 23.52 -5.67 -6.50
C PRO A 373 22.18 -5.97 -7.18
N PRO A 374 21.08 -5.31 -6.76
CA PRO A 374 19.79 -5.52 -7.40
C PRO A 374 19.87 -5.12 -8.87
N LYS A 375 19.23 -5.90 -9.74
CA LYS A 375 19.11 -5.58 -11.16
C LYS A 375 18.36 -4.25 -11.30
N THR A 376 18.85 -3.37 -12.18
CA THR A 376 18.12 -2.15 -12.54
C THR A 376 16.78 -2.51 -13.16
N PHE A 377 15.69 -2.05 -12.55
CA PHE A 377 14.34 -2.26 -13.06
C PHE A 377 14.09 -1.36 -14.28
N GLN A 378 13.51 -1.93 -15.33
CA GLN A 378 13.14 -1.25 -16.57
C GLN A 378 11.82 -1.85 -17.07
N PHE A 379 11.01 -1.04 -17.74
CA PHE A 379 9.75 -1.46 -18.34
C PHE A 379 9.54 -0.74 -19.67
N ASN A 380 8.61 -1.24 -20.50
CA ASN A 380 8.23 -0.63 -21.76
C ASN A 380 7.06 0.35 -21.52
N GLU A 381 7.33 1.64 -21.57
CA GLU A 381 6.32 2.67 -21.29
C GLU A 381 5.12 2.61 -22.24
N VAL A 382 5.35 2.41 -23.54
CA VAL A 382 4.28 2.37 -24.55
C VAL A 382 3.34 1.21 -24.26
N LYS A 383 3.91 0.02 -24.04
CA LYS A 383 3.14 -1.19 -23.77
C LYS A 383 2.33 -1.06 -22.48
N VAL A 384 2.94 -0.57 -21.40
CA VAL A 384 2.24 -0.38 -20.12
C VAL A 384 1.13 0.65 -20.26
N PHE A 385 1.38 1.76 -20.95
CA PHE A 385 0.39 2.81 -21.16
C PHE A 385 -0.80 2.28 -21.96
N GLU A 386 -0.56 1.67 -23.13
CA GLU A 386 -1.60 1.15 -24.02
C GLU A 386 -2.37 -0.02 -23.42
N ARG A 387 -1.74 -0.87 -22.60
CA ARG A 387 -2.42 -1.96 -21.86
C ARG A 387 -3.65 -1.46 -21.09
N PHE A 388 -3.56 -0.28 -20.50
CA PHE A 388 -4.60 0.26 -19.63
C PHE A 388 -5.42 1.39 -20.24
N THR A 389 -5.00 1.92 -21.39
CA THR A 389 -5.66 3.06 -22.05
C THR A 389 -6.18 2.75 -23.45
N GLY A 390 -5.83 1.58 -24.00
CA GLY A 390 -6.24 1.09 -25.31
C GLY A 390 -5.17 1.33 -26.39
N PRO A 391 -5.19 0.56 -27.49
CA PRO A 391 -4.21 0.70 -28.58
C PRO A 391 -4.25 2.10 -29.22
N GLY A 392 -3.08 2.68 -29.53
CA GLY A 392 -2.94 3.98 -30.19
C GLY A 392 -3.11 5.18 -29.24
N SER A 393 -3.41 4.94 -27.96
CA SER A 393 -3.53 5.99 -26.96
C SER A 393 -2.20 6.70 -26.68
N TRP A 394 -1.07 5.99 -26.84
CA TRP A 394 0.26 6.56 -26.63
C TRP A 394 0.55 7.67 -27.64
N ASP A 395 0.26 7.45 -28.91
CA ASP A 395 0.43 8.47 -29.95
C ASP A 395 -0.47 9.68 -29.69
N GLY A 396 -1.72 9.43 -29.29
CA GLY A 396 -2.64 10.49 -28.86
C GLY A 396 -2.13 11.28 -27.66
N TRP A 397 -1.53 10.61 -26.68
CA TRP A 397 -0.89 11.24 -25.52
C TRP A 397 0.32 12.10 -25.94
N GLN A 398 1.21 11.59 -26.79
CA GLN A 398 2.36 12.34 -27.29
C GLN A 398 1.94 13.56 -28.12
N GLN A 399 0.88 13.42 -28.92
CA GLN A 399 0.35 14.48 -29.75
C GLN A 399 -0.32 15.58 -28.91
N ASN A 400 -1.19 15.21 -27.98
CA ASN A 400 -2.09 16.15 -27.31
C ASN A 400 -1.61 16.60 -25.93
N GLY A 401 -0.73 15.83 -25.27
CA GLY A 401 -0.28 16.08 -23.90
C GLY A 401 -1.36 15.94 -22.83
N THR A 402 -2.57 15.53 -23.20
CA THR A 402 -3.69 15.26 -22.30
C THR A 402 -4.51 14.10 -22.84
N ILE A 403 -5.07 13.28 -21.94
CA ILE A 403 -5.91 12.14 -22.29
C ILE A 403 -7.01 11.94 -21.23
N ILE A 404 -8.18 11.51 -21.70
CA ILE A 404 -9.28 11.06 -20.85
C ILE A 404 -9.48 9.56 -21.08
N ILE A 405 -9.43 8.80 -19.99
CA ILE A 405 -9.58 7.35 -19.99
C ILE A 405 -10.92 7.02 -19.33
N PRO A 406 -11.96 6.73 -20.12
CA PRO A 406 -13.31 6.56 -19.59
C PRO A 406 -13.41 5.30 -18.74
N ARG A 407 -14.12 5.40 -17.61
CA ARG A 407 -14.44 4.27 -16.72
C ARG A 407 -13.22 3.52 -16.15
N LEU A 408 -12.04 4.15 -16.09
CA LEU A 408 -10.85 3.52 -15.48
C LEU A 408 -11.14 3.05 -14.04
N PHE A 409 -11.94 3.83 -13.32
CA PHE A 409 -12.40 3.58 -11.96
C PHE A 409 -13.82 3.00 -11.90
N GLY A 410 -14.33 2.42 -13.00
CA GLY A 410 -15.68 1.87 -13.06
C GLY A 410 -15.96 0.77 -12.02
N PHE A 411 -14.93 0.14 -11.44
CA PHE A 411 -15.08 -0.81 -10.34
C PHE A 411 -15.59 -0.18 -9.02
N LEU A 412 -15.44 1.14 -8.88
CA LEU A 412 -16.01 1.92 -7.77
C LEU A 412 -17.49 2.23 -7.98
N ASN A 413 -17.97 2.21 -9.23
CA ASN A 413 -19.35 2.52 -9.60
C ASN A 413 -20.31 1.39 -9.21
N ARG A 414 -20.49 1.18 -7.91
CA ARG A 414 -21.32 0.13 -7.34
C ARG A 414 -22.29 0.74 -6.35
N PRO A 415 -23.56 0.30 -6.31
CA PRO A 415 -24.53 0.85 -5.37
C PRO A 415 -24.12 0.76 -3.90
N ASP A 416 -23.27 -0.20 -3.50
CA ASP A 416 -22.79 -0.38 -2.13
C ASP A 416 -21.59 0.51 -1.75
N VAL A 417 -20.98 1.16 -2.75
CA VAL A 417 -19.79 2.03 -2.63
C VAL A 417 -20.16 3.49 -2.94
N ASN A 418 -20.92 3.76 -4.00
CA ASN A 418 -21.25 5.13 -4.43
C ASN A 418 -21.91 5.95 -3.33
N TRP A 419 -22.90 5.40 -2.63
CA TRP A 419 -23.57 6.14 -1.56
C TRP A 419 -22.63 6.47 -0.40
N LYS A 420 -21.60 5.65 -0.16
CA LYS A 420 -20.58 5.94 0.86
C LYS A 420 -19.70 7.08 0.43
N ILE A 421 -19.32 7.14 -0.85
CA ILE A 421 -18.59 8.27 -1.41
C ILE A 421 -19.43 9.55 -1.25
N ASP A 422 -20.72 9.50 -1.57
CA ASP A 422 -21.62 10.65 -1.36
C ASP A 422 -21.66 11.09 0.11
N VAL A 423 -21.78 10.13 1.04
CA VAL A 423 -21.75 10.39 2.48
C VAL A 423 -20.41 10.99 2.94
N GLU A 424 -19.27 10.51 2.43
CA GLU A 424 -17.97 11.11 2.75
C GLU A 424 -17.93 12.58 2.33
N PHE A 425 -18.37 12.92 1.11
CA PHE A 425 -18.40 14.32 0.67
C PHE A 425 -19.32 15.17 1.55
N ASP A 426 -20.50 14.69 1.88
CA ASP A 426 -21.45 15.41 2.73
C ASP A 426 -20.91 15.58 4.16
N LEU A 427 -20.23 14.56 4.70
CA LEU A 427 -19.53 14.62 5.98
C LEU A 427 -18.45 15.71 6.00
N TYR A 428 -17.54 15.69 5.02
CA TYR A 428 -16.47 16.68 4.96
C TYR A 428 -17.03 18.08 4.73
N ARG A 429 -18.13 18.20 3.96
CA ARG A 429 -18.82 19.46 3.74
C ARG A 429 -19.46 20.01 5.01
N TYR A 430 -20.09 19.16 5.82
CA TYR A 430 -20.64 19.53 7.12
C TYR A 430 -19.56 20.09 8.06
N HIS A 431 -18.35 19.52 8.02
CA HIS A 431 -17.20 20.03 8.80
C HIS A 431 -16.40 21.13 8.11
N HIS A 432 -16.82 21.59 6.93
CA HIS A 432 -16.12 22.63 6.18
C HIS A 432 -16.67 24.01 6.55
N ARG A 433 -15.84 24.84 7.19
CA ARG A 433 -16.18 26.22 7.48
C ARG A 433 -16.04 27.10 6.24
N SER A 434 -17.15 27.69 5.79
CA SER A 434 -17.13 28.81 4.84
C SER A 434 -16.66 30.09 5.55
N LEU A 435 -15.66 30.77 4.97
CA LEU A 435 -15.19 32.05 5.51
C LEU A 435 -16.06 33.18 4.95
N PRO A 436 -16.61 34.07 5.79
CA PRO A 436 -17.43 35.19 5.32
C PRO A 436 -16.70 36.01 4.23
N GLY A 437 -17.40 36.31 3.14
CA GLY A 437 -16.88 37.09 2.02
C GLY A 437 -15.85 36.38 1.14
N ARG A 438 -15.55 35.09 1.38
CA ARG A 438 -14.62 34.31 0.56
C ARG A 438 -15.34 33.17 -0.15
N SER A 439 -15.37 33.23 -1.48
CA SER A 439 -15.85 32.11 -2.28
C SER A 439 -15.00 30.86 -2.04
N ARG A 440 -15.67 29.71 -1.96
CA ARG A 440 -15.03 28.39 -1.89
C ARG A 440 -14.37 28.00 -3.22
N LEU A 441 -14.79 28.62 -4.33
CA LEU A 441 -14.31 28.37 -5.69
C LEU A 441 -14.42 26.87 -6.07
N GLY A 442 -15.43 26.18 -5.56
CA GLY A 442 -15.68 24.76 -5.80
C GLY A 442 -14.70 23.79 -5.12
N TRP A 443 -13.86 24.23 -4.19
CA TRP A 443 -12.89 23.38 -3.48
C TRP A 443 -13.39 22.93 -2.11
N LEU A 444 -13.19 21.67 -1.74
CA LEU A 444 -13.45 21.18 -0.39
C LEU A 444 -12.12 21.03 0.37
N ARG A 445 -11.69 22.13 0.99
CA ARG A 445 -10.29 22.33 1.41
C ARG A 445 -9.87 21.58 2.68
N ASN A 446 -10.79 20.91 3.35
CA ASN A 446 -10.54 20.07 4.52
C ASN A 446 -10.43 18.56 4.16
N MET A 447 -10.76 18.17 2.93
CA MET A 447 -10.80 16.77 2.50
C MET A 447 -9.48 16.37 1.83
N PHE A 448 -8.50 15.93 2.62
CA PHE A 448 -7.20 15.43 2.12
C PHE A 448 -7.09 13.90 2.12
N TYR A 449 -7.72 13.24 3.10
CA TYR A 449 -7.56 11.81 3.38
C TYR A 449 -8.88 11.08 3.60
N SER A 450 -9.94 11.50 2.91
CA SER A 450 -11.12 10.64 2.80
C SER A 450 -10.72 9.24 2.34
N ILE A 451 -11.50 8.23 2.71
CA ILE A 451 -11.22 6.84 2.37
C ILE A 451 -11.20 6.69 0.86
N ILE A 452 -12.07 7.40 0.13
CA ILE A 452 -12.06 7.38 -1.33
C ILE A 452 -10.77 7.98 -1.93
N GLN A 453 -10.21 9.04 -1.35
CA GLN A 453 -8.90 9.57 -1.75
C GLN A 453 -7.78 8.57 -1.47
N GLN A 454 -7.77 7.95 -0.29
CA GLN A 454 -6.80 6.91 0.06
C GLN A 454 -6.90 5.71 -0.88
N THR A 455 -8.12 5.35 -1.29
CA THR A 455 -8.40 4.26 -2.23
C THR A 455 -7.78 4.56 -3.58
N VAL A 456 -8.16 5.66 -4.22
CA VAL A 456 -7.78 5.91 -5.61
C VAL A 456 -6.29 6.18 -5.78
N ARG A 457 -5.62 6.80 -4.78
CA ARG A 457 -4.17 7.05 -4.79
C ARG A 457 -3.32 5.76 -4.72
N GLN A 458 -3.91 4.65 -4.28
CA GLN A 458 -3.25 3.34 -4.22
C GLN A 458 -3.62 2.44 -5.41
N ASP A 459 -4.40 2.95 -6.38
CA ASP A 459 -4.81 2.15 -7.53
C ASP A 459 -3.60 1.83 -8.43
N PRO A 460 -3.33 0.53 -8.70
CA PRO A 460 -2.15 0.13 -9.47
C PRO A 460 -2.21 0.63 -10.92
N VAL A 461 -3.39 0.82 -11.50
CA VAL A 461 -3.52 1.26 -12.90
C VAL A 461 -3.24 2.75 -13.03
N TRP A 462 -3.76 3.57 -12.12
CA TRP A 462 -3.43 5.00 -12.10
C TRP A 462 -1.91 5.21 -11.93
N TYR A 463 -1.29 4.46 -11.02
CA TYR A 463 0.16 4.43 -10.89
C TYR A 463 0.87 4.01 -12.19
N ALA A 464 0.51 2.87 -12.78
CA ALA A 464 1.18 2.34 -13.97
C ALA A 464 1.11 3.31 -15.16
N ILE A 465 -0.06 3.92 -15.39
CA ILE A 465 -0.24 4.92 -16.44
C ILE A 465 0.61 6.16 -16.15
N SER A 466 0.64 6.62 -14.91
CA SER A 466 1.44 7.79 -14.51
C SER A 466 2.93 7.53 -14.69
N ALA A 467 3.45 6.39 -14.22
CA ALA A 467 4.84 6.00 -14.39
C ALA A 467 5.25 5.88 -15.87
N ALA A 468 4.38 5.31 -16.71
CA ALA A 468 4.61 5.21 -18.15
C ALA A 468 4.56 6.57 -18.87
N ALA A 469 3.67 7.47 -18.44
CA ALA A 469 3.49 8.77 -19.06
C ALA A 469 4.59 9.80 -18.72
N ARG A 470 5.37 9.55 -17.67
CA ARG A 470 6.43 10.46 -17.21
C ARG A 470 7.60 10.50 -18.19
N PRO A 471 8.11 11.70 -18.54
CA PRO A 471 9.27 11.84 -19.44
C PRO A 471 10.55 11.18 -18.91
N ASP A 472 10.76 11.22 -17.59
CA ASP A 472 11.94 10.66 -16.92
C ASP A 472 11.89 9.15 -16.68
N LYS A 473 10.76 8.50 -17.00
CA LYS A 473 10.50 7.07 -16.76
C LYS A 473 10.67 6.66 -15.30
N ASN A 474 10.57 7.61 -14.35
CA ASN A 474 10.71 7.28 -12.95
C ASN A 474 9.50 6.45 -12.49
N TRP A 475 9.77 5.22 -12.07
CA TRP A 475 8.77 4.30 -11.54
C TRP A 475 8.67 4.36 -10.02
N ARG A 476 9.59 5.05 -9.34
CA ARG A 476 9.56 5.25 -7.89
C ARG A 476 8.77 6.50 -7.58
N LEU A 477 7.48 6.33 -7.32
CA LEU A 477 6.56 7.44 -7.14
C LEU A 477 5.99 7.47 -5.71
N ILE A 478 5.65 8.65 -5.22
CA ILE A 478 4.82 8.83 -4.02
C ILE A 478 3.65 9.74 -4.39
N SER A 479 2.46 9.42 -3.89
CA SER A 479 1.30 10.27 -4.03
C SER A 479 1.42 11.46 -3.09
N TYR A 480 1.29 12.66 -3.62
CA TYR A 480 1.15 13.89 -2.85
C TYR A 480 -0.33 14.05 -2.43
N PRO A 481 -0.65 14.14 -1.13
CA PRO A 481 -2.00 14.42 -0.65
C PRO A 481 -2.49 15.78 -1.13
N TYR A 482 -3.72 15.86 -1.63
CA TYR A 482 -4.29 17.10 -2.16
C TYR A 482 -5.78 17.17 -1.89
N ILE A 483 -6.29 18.40 -1.76
CA ILE A 483 -7.70 18.71 -1.56
C ILE A 483 -8.57 18.23 -2.72
N THR A 484 -9.88 18.13 -2.50
CA THR A 484 -10.86 17.72 -3.53
C THR A 484 -11.61 18.91 -4.11
N LYS A 485 -12.21 18.72 -5.28
CA LYS A 485 -13.26 19.60 -5.80
C LYS A 485 -14.63 19.03 -5.46
N ASP A 486 -15.53 19.89 -5.01
CA ASP A 486 -16.95 19.63 -4.81
C ASP A 486 -17.73 20.88 -5.25
N THR A 487 -17.77 21.18 -6.55
CA THR A 487 -18.37 22.43 -7.06
C THR A 487 -19.89 22.35 -7.05
N ASP A 488 -20.55 23.39 -6.55
CA ASP A 488 -22.02 23.49 -6.60
C ASP A 488 -22.52 24.11 -7.91
N PRO A 489 -23.78 23.84 -8.29
CA PRO A 489 -24.42 24.56 -9.39
C PRO A 489 -24.32 26.08 -9.21
N GLY A 490 -23.79 26.77 -10.22
CA GLY A 490 -23.67 28.24 -10.26
C GLY A 490 -22.41 28.83 -9.64
N GLU A 491 -21.58 28.05 -8.94
CA GLU A 491 -20.31 28.56 -8.41
C GLU A 491 -19.35 28.96 -9.55
N ASN A 492 -18.69 30.12 -9.41
CA ASN A 492 -17.66 30.54 -10.35
C ASN A 492 -16.31 29.85 -10.05
N THR A 493 -15.85 29.01 -10.96
CA THR A 493 -14.58 28.27 -10.85
C THR A 493 -13.59 28.58 -11.97
N GLY A 494 -13.85 29.59 -12.81
CA GLY A 494 -13.09 29.83 -14.03
C GLY A 494 -11.67 30.33 -13.78
N PHE A 495 -10.69 29.66 -14.39
CA PHE A 495 -9.29 30.10 -14.47
C PHE A 495 -8.56 29.35 -15.58
N LEU A 496 -7.39 29.86 -15.98
CA LEU A 496 -6.39 29.19 -16.81
C LEU A 496 -5.00 29.37 -16.21
N HIS A 497 -4.21 28.30 -16.15
CA HIS A 497 -2.84 28.31 -15.65
C HIS A 497 -2.01 27.13 -16.20
N LEU A 498 -0.72 27.14 -15.84
CA LEU A 498 0.18 25.99 -15.87
C LEU A 498 0.60 25.66 -14.44
N ASP A 499 0.68 24.37 -14.11
CA ASP A 499 1.15 23.88 -12.81
C ASP A 499 2.67 23.97 -12.63
N LEU A 500 3.38 24.62 -13.57
CA LEU A 500 4.80 24.88 -13.52
C LEU A 500 5.10 26.38 -13.61
N ASN A 501 6.27 26.78 -13.11
CA ASN A 501 6.86 28.07 -13.43
C ASN A 501 7.54 27.95 -14.80
N THR A 502 6.99 28.62 -15.81
CA THR A 502 7.49 28.56 -17.19
C THR A 502 8.96 28.99 -17.28
N THR A 503 9.34 30.09 -16.62
CA THR A 503 10.73 30.58 -16.65
C THR A 503 11.71 29.56 -16.05
N GLN A 504 11.36 28.93 -14.92
CA GLN A 504 12.20 27.92 -14.29
C GLN A 504 12.26 26.64 -15.15
N TYR A 505 11.12 26.20 -15.66
CA TYR A 505 11.03 25.03 -16.55
C TYR A 505 11.91 25.20 -17.80
N ILE A 506 11.86 26.35 -18.47
CA ILE A 506 12.70 26.60 -19.65
C ILE A 506 14.19 26.64 -19.28
N LYS A 507 14.53 27.08 -18.07
CA LYS A 507 15.91 27.19 -17.59
C LYS A 507 16.54 25.84 -17.26
N ASP A 508 15.83 24.95 -16.56
CA ASP A 508 16.41 23.71 -16.05
C ASP A 508 15.48 22.48 -16.05
N GLY A 509 14.28 22.58 -16.62
CA GLY A 509 13.30 21.50 -16.69
C GLY A 509 12.50 21.27 -15.41
N SER A 510 12.65 22.11 -14.38
CA SER A 510 11.91 21.95 -13.11
C SER A 510 10.40 21.85 -13.32
N GLY A 511 9.79 20.84 -12.69
CA GLY A 511 8.35 20.58 -12.78
C GLY A 511 7.91 19.80 -14.01
N GLY A 512 8.80 19.56 -14.99
CA GLY A 512 8.47 18.85 -16.24
C GLY A 512 8.00 17.40 -16.07
N ASN A 513 8.24 16.79 -14.91
CA ASN A 513 7.80 15.42 -14.61
C ASN A 513 6.53 15.35 -13.74
N LEU A 514 6.00 16.49 -13.26
CA LEU A 514 4.85 16.53 -12.35
C LEU A 514 3.54 16.49 -13.14
N LEU A 515 3.11 15.29 -13.52
CA LEU A 515 1.84 15.11 -14.24
C LEU A 515 0.65 15.51 -13.36
N SER A 516 -0.28 16.29 -13.93
CA SER A 516 -1.54 16.62 -13.29
C SER A 516 -2.56 15.52 -13.61
N SER A 517 -3.21 14.96 -12.60
CA SER A 517 -4.19 13.91 -12.82
C SER A 517 -5.37 13.96 -11.85
N SER A 518 -6.55 13.61 -12.35
CA SER A 518 -7.80 13.67 -11.59
C SER A 518 -8.81 12.65 -12.06
N ILE A 519 -9.63 12.16 -11.14
CA ILE A 519 -10.82 11.38 -11.48
C ILE A 519 -12.06 12.26 -11.32
N ALA A 520 -13.02 12.10 -12.23
CA ALA A 520 -14.35 12.66 -12.07
C ALA A 520 -15.22 11.65 -11.32
N LEU A 521 -15.96 12.08 -10.30
CA LEU A 521 -16.95 11.24 -9.62
C LEU A 521 -18.36 11.41 -10.19
N ASP A 522 -18.59 12.54 -10.87
CA ASP A 522 -19.84 12.87 -11.56
C ASP A 522 -19.57 12.99 -13.08
N ASP A 523 -20.61 12.86 -13.91
CA ASP A 523 -20.49 13.07 -15.35
C ASP A 523 -20.33 14.56 -15.68
N GLU A 524 -19.09 14.95 -16.01
CA GLU A 524 -18.82 16.31 -16.43
C GLU A 524 -19.47 16.63 -17.79
N GLN A 525 -19.81 17.89 -17.99
CA GLN A 525 -20.36 18.42 -19.24
C GLN A 525 -19.51 19.59 -19.73
N ALA A 526 -19.70 20.02 -20.98
CA ALA A 526 -18.90 21.09 -21.57
C ALA A 526 -18.99 22.43 -20.82
N ASP A 527 -20.06 22.63 -20.06
CA ASP A 527 -20.31 23.80 -19.22
C ASP A 527 -19.86 23.64 -17.77
N GLY A 528 -19.24 22.52 -17.40
CA GLY A 528 -18.90 22.14 -16.02
C GLY A 528 -17.78 21.11 -16.01
N CYS A 529 -16.60 21.48 -16.51
CA CYS A 529 -15.47 20.56 -16.68
C CYS A 529 -14.11 21.28 -16.61
N THR A 530 -13.04 20.54 -16.86
CA THR A 530 -11.72 21.14 -17.09
C THR A 530 -11.61 21.60 -18.53
N VAL A 531 -11.01 22.77 -18.71
CA VAL A 531 -10.61 23.28 -20.02
C VAL A 531 -9.12 23.03 -20.22
N GLY A 532 -8.69 22.84 -21.46
CA GLY A 532 -7.28 22.67 -21.79
C GLY A 532 -6.96 23.07 -23.22
N VAL A 533 -5.67 23.22 -23.51
CA VAL A 533 -5.15 23.51 -24.86
C VAL A 533 -4.32 22.29 -25.34
N PRO A 534 -4.96 21.28 -25.95
CA PRO A 534 -4.24 20.09 -26.43
C PRO A 534 -3.12 20.44 -27.40
N GLY A 535 -1.95 19.81 -27.23
CA GLY A 535 -0.78 20.01 -28.08
C GLY A 535 0.06 21.24 -27.72
N PHE A 536 -0.35 22.05 -26.74
CA PHE A 536 0.37 23.27 -26.37
C PHE A 536 1.80 23.03 -25.88
N HIS A 537 2.10 21.84 -25.35
CA HIS A 537 3.45 21.46 -24.89
C HIS A 537 4.51 21.53 -26.00
N HIS A 538 4.12 21.42 -27.27
CA HIS A 538 5.03 21.60 -28.41
C HIS A 538 5.46 23.05 -28.63
N HIS A 539 4.79 24.01 -27.98
CA HIS A 539 4.92 25.46 -28.23
C HIS A 539 5.36 26.26 -27.00
N ILE A 540 5.56 25.61 -25.85
CA ILE A 540 5.87 26.30 -24.58
C ILE A 540 7.14 27.18 -24.64
N HIS A 541 8.16 26.75 -25.39
CA HIS A 541 9.39 27.53 -25.59
C HIS A 541 9.15 28.81 -26.40
N ASP A 542 8.39 28.71 -27.50
CA ASP A 542 8.05 29.86 -28.34
C ASP A 542 7.13 30.84 -27.59
N TRP A 543 6.20 30.31 -26.80
CA TRP A 543 5.35 31.12 -25.96
C TRP A 543 6.13 31.83 -24.84
N HIS A 544 7.06 31.15 -24.16
CA HIS A 544 7.90 31.79 -23.16
C HIS A 544 8.71 32.95 -23.75
N LYS A 545 9.30 32.76 -24.94
CA LYS A 545 9.99 33.85 -25.64
C LYS A 545 9.08 35.06 -25.84
N ARG A 546 7.82 34.82 -26.23
CA ARG A 546 6.81 35.86 -26.40
C ARG A 546 6.44 36.54 -25.08
N LEU A 547 6.39 35.81 -23.96
CA LEU A 547 6.18 36.39 -22.63
C LEU A 547 7.34 37.31 -22.24
N VAL A 548 8.59 36.90 -22.45
CA VAL A 548 9.78 37.72 -22.19
C VAL A 548 9.77 38.99 -23.05
N GLU A 549 9.44 38.88 -24.34
CA GLU A 549 9.31 40.04 -25.24
C GLU A 549 8.22 41.03 -24.77
N ARG A 550 7.17 40.53 -24.11
CA ARG A 550 6.10 41.35 -23.53
C ARG A 550 6.42 41.86 -22.12
N GLY A 551 7.50 41.40 -21.47
CA GLY A 551 7.80 41.68 -20.07
C GLY A 551 6.79 41.05 -19.10
N GLU A 552 6.21 39.90 -19.48
CA GLU A 552 5.18 39.16 -18.74
C GLU A 552 5.71 37.84 -18.14
N ASP A 553 7.03 37.64 -18.14
CA ASP A 553 7.66 36.49 -17.49
C ASP A 553 7.59 36.66 -15.96
N THR A 554 6.59 36.02 -15.35
CA THR A 554 6.38 36.11 -13.90
C THR A 554 7.26 35.13 -13.13
N MET A 555 7.72 35.55 -11.96
CA MET A 555 8.33 34.67 -10.96
C MET A 555 7.23 34.12 -10.02
N GLY A 556 7.15 32.80 -9.86
CA GLY A 556 6.16 32.15 -8.98
C GLY A 556 6.35 30.64 -8.91
N PHE A 557 5.39 29.92 -8.32
CA PHE A 557 5.36 28.45 -8.33
C PHE A 557 4.62 27.89 -9.55
N THR A 558 3.67 28.66 -10.09
CA THR A 558 2.84 28.34 -11.26
C THR A 558 2.80 29.54 -12.22
N THR A 559 2.33 29.35 -13.46
CA THR A 559 2.15 30.44 -14.43
C THR A 559 0.66 30.70 -14.66
N ASN A 560 0.17 31.87 -14.25
CA ASN A 560 -1.19 32.30 -14.54
C ASN A 560 -1.32 32.54 -16.05
N CYS A 561 -2.28 31.89 -16.70
CA CYS A 561 -2.52 31.99 -18.15
C CYS A 561 -3.79 32.79 -18.49
N SER A 562 -4.59 33.16 -17.48
CA SER A 562 -5.90 33.80 -17.67
C SER A 562 -5.79 35.16 -18.37
N THR A 563 -4.70 35.90 -18.10
CA THR A 563 -4.46 37.24 -18.65
C THR A 563 -3.41 37.28 -19.75
N VAL A 564 -2.45 36.35 -19.73
CA VAL A 564 -1.28 36.36 -20.64
C VAL A 564 -1.43 35.43 -21.84
N TYR A 565 -2.37 34.47 -21.82
CA TYR A 565 -2.71 33.64 -22.99
C TYR A 565 -3.80 34.30 -23.83
N ARG A 566 -3.36 35.27 -24.66
CA ARG A 566 -4.23 36.23 -25.36
C ARG A 566 -4.78 35.64 -26.66
N VAL A 567 -5.75 36.33 -27.26
CA VAL A 567 -6.40 35.92 -28.53
C VAL A 567 -5.39 35.55 -29.63
N GLN A 568 -4.29 36.27 -29.77
CA GLN A 568 -3.25 35.94 -30.75
C GLN A 568 -2.54 34.61 -30.43
N ASP A 569 -2.27 34.34 -29.15
CA ASP A 569 -1.63 33.10 -28.69
C ASP A 569 -2.57 31.91 -28.92
N ARG A 570 -3.87 32.10 -28.68
CA ARG A 570 -4.91 31.09 -28.95
C ARG A 570 -5.07 30.79 -30.43
N LYS A 571 -4.98 31.81 -31.28
CA LYS A 571 -4.98 31.64 -32.73
C LYS A 571 -3.76 30.87 -33.22
N ASP A 572 -2.60 31.12 -32.63
CA ASP A 572 -1.34 30.49 -33.04
C ASP A 572 -1.18 29.05 -32.52
N TRP A 573 -1.67 28.76 -31.31
CA TRP A 573 -1.38 27.51 -30.60
C TRP A 573 -2.59 26.75 -30.03
N GLY A 574 -3.81 27.23 -30.30
CA GLY A 574 -5.06 26.53 -29.94
C GLY A 574 -5.93 27.28 -28.93
N GLU A 575 -7.25 27.17 -29.09
CA GLU A 575 -8.19 27.69 -28.10
C GLU A 575 -8.26 26.77 -26.87
N PRO A 576 -8.47 27.31 -25.66
CA PRO A 576 -8.87 26.51 -24.51
C PRO A 576 -10.24 25.88 -24.78
N ILE A 577 -10.29 24.55 -24.86
CA ILE A 577 -11.52 23.80 -25.14
C ILE A 577 -12.01 23.05 -23.89
N PRO A 578 -13.33 22.94 -23.68
CA PRO A 578 -13.90 22.04 -22.67
C PRO A 578 -13.54 20.57 -22.94
N MET A 579 -13.14 19.84 -21.91
CA MET A 579 -12.75 18.44 -22.00
C MET A 579 -13.51 17.59 -20.99
N PRO A 580 -14.83 17.37 -21.13
CA PRO A 580 -15.63 16.67 -20.14
C PRO A 580 -15.13 15.24 -19.87
N CYS A 581 -14.90 14.91 -18.61
CA CYS A 581 -14.57 13.56 -18.16
C CYS A 581 -15.83 12.85 -17.65
N PRO A 582 -16.17 11.64 -18.16
CA PRO A 582 -17.30 10.88 -17.64
C PRO A 582 -17.04 10.44 -16.19
N ALA A 583 -18.11 10.14 -15.45
CA ALA A 583 -18.02 9.63 -14.09
C ALA A 583 -17.11 8.40 -14.03
N PHE A 584 -16.24 8.37 -13.02
CA PHE A 584 -15.19 7.38 -12.81
C PHE A 584 -14.17 7.27 -13.95
N GLY A 585 -14.09 8.29 -14.82
CA GLY A 585 -13.02 8.47 -15.79
C GLY A 585 -11.79 9.11 -15.15
N LEU A 586 -10.61 8.79 -15.69
CA LEU A 586 -9.34 9.44 -15.33
C LEU A 586 -8.99 10.48 -16.40
N ARG A 587 -8.63 11.69 -15.97
CA ARG A 587 -7.90 12.67 -16.79
C ARG A 587 -6.44 12.69 -16.37
N LEU A 588 -5.55 12.62 -17.34
CA LEU A 588 -4.12 12.82 -17.18
C LEU A 588 -3.66 13.95 -18.11
N THR A 589 -2.83 14.86 -17.60
CA THR A 589 -2.37 16.05 -18.32
C THR A 589 -0.90 16.30 -18.02
N ARG A 590 -0.13 16.60 -19.06
CA ARG A 590 1.26 17.04 -18.97
C ARG A 590 1.36 18.41 -18.29
N PRO A 591 2.41 18.68 -17.49
CA PRO A 591 2.55 19.94 -16.79
C PRO A 591 2.71 21.15 -17.74
N GLU A 592 3.14 20.91 -18.99
CA GLU A 592 3.29 21.94 -20.01
C GLU A 592 1.98 22.30 -20.74
N ILE A 593 0.85 21.67 -20.42
CA ILE A 593 -0.44 21.98 -21.05
C ILE A 593 -1.18 23.06 -20.26
N ILE A 594 -1.50 24.17 -20.92
CA ILE A 594 -2.39 25.20 -20.35
C ILE A 594 -3.75 24.57 -20.09
N HIS A 595 -4.21 24.67 -18.86
CA HIS A 595 -5.49 24.11 -18.46
C HIS A 595 -6.15 24.93 -17.34
N GLY A 596 -7.36 24.53 -16.97
CA GLY A 596 -8.09 25.19 -15.89
C GLY A 596 -9.50 24.63 -15.71
N SER A 597 -10.48 25.49 -15.47
CA SER A 597 -11.87 25.08 -15.25
C SER A 597 -12.83 25.99 -16.00
N THR A 598 -13.98 25.46 -16.40
CA THR A 598 -15.07 26.28 -16.92
C THR A 598 -15.54 27.29 -15.85
N PRO A 599 -16.02 28.48 -16.23
CA PRO A 599 -16.41 29.51 -15.29
C PRO A 599 -17.55 29.06 -14.40
N TYR A 600 -18.59 28.45 -14.95
CA TYR A 600 -19.73 27.97 -14.18
C TYR A 600 -19.82 26.45 -14.30
N SER A 601 -20.77 25.87 -13.56
CA SER A 601 -21.29 24.52 -13.75
C SER A 601 -22.78 24.56 -13.41
N TYR A 602 -23.66 23.95 -14.21
CA TYR A 602 -25.09 23.86 -13.85
C TYR A 602 -25.41 22.63 -13.00
N ARG A 603 -24.39 21.83 -12.66
CA ARG A 603 -24.52 20.58 -11.90
C ARG A 603 -23.44 20.52 -10.82
N ARG A 604 -23.69 19.72 -9.78
CA ARG A 604 -22.66 19.35 -8.82
C ARG A 604 -21.52 18.64 -9.57
N ARG A 605 -20.28 19.02 -9.29
CA ARG A 605 -19.09 18.44 -9.94
C ARG A 605 -18.04 18.11 -8.89
N ARG A 606 -17.80 16.82 -8.68
CA ARG A 606 -16.77 16.32 -7.76
C ARG A 606 -15.59 15.72 -8.50
N SER A 607 -14.40 16.04 -8.02
CA SER A 607 -13.16 15.47 -8.55
C SER A 607 -12.15 15.20 -7.44
N LEU A 608 -11.45 14.08 -7.55
CA LEU A 608 -10.32 13.73 -6.70
C LEU A 608 -9.02 13.81 -7.49
N PHE A 609 -7.94 14.17 -6.82
CA PHE A 609 -6.63 14.34 -7.42
C PHE A 609 -5.62 13.36 -6.81
N ALA A 610 -4.76 12.83 -7.66
CA ALA A 610 -3.53 12.16 -7.25
C ALA A 610 -2.37 12.82 -7.98
N TRP A 611 -1.42 13.33 -7.22
CA TRP A 611 -0.20 13.92 -7.75
C TRP A 611 0.92 12.94 -7.47
N TYR A 612 1.39 12.23 -8.48
CA TYR A 612 2.53 11.34 -8.30
C TYR A 612 3.82 12.10 -8.59
N THR A 613 4.66 12.23 -7.56
CA THR A 613 5.99 12.84 -7.67
C THR A 613 7.06 11.76 -7.59
N GLY A 614 8.12 11.94 -8.36
CA GLY A 614 9.26 11.05 -8.45
C GLY A 614 10.10 11.11 -7.19
N ILE A 615 10.67 9.97 -6.81
CA ILE A 615 11.57 9.81 -5.69
C ILE A 615 12.97 9.50 -6.26
N ASP A 616 13.99 10.12 -5.70
CA ASP A 616 15.38 9.79 -6.03
C ASP A 616 15.80 8.40 -5.55
N GLU A 617 16.98 7.92 -5.99
CA GLU A 617 17.46 6.59 -5.61
C GLU A 617 17.70 6.44 -4.10
N ALA A 618 18.09 7.54 -3.44
CA ALA A 618 18.34 7.59 -2.01
C ALA A 618 17.06 7.54 -1.16
N HIS A 619 15.88 7.71 -1.77
CA HIS A 619 14.59 7.87 -1.08
C HIS A 619 14.58 9.05 -0.12
N ILE A 620 15.14 10.18 -0.56
CA ILE A 620 15.21 11.41 0.24
C ILE A 620 14.45 12.52 -0.47
N ASN A 621 14.86 12.85 -1.69
CA ASN A 621 14.35 14.02 -2.40
C ASN A 621 13.25 13.64 -3.39
N LEU A 622 12.37 14.60 -3.65
CA LEU A 622 11.33 14.53 -4.67
C LEU A 622 11.72 15.35 -5.92
N ASP A 623 10.90 15.28 -6.97
CA ASP A 623 11.13 15.98 -8.24
C ASP A 623 11.44 17.49 -8.08
N LEU A 624 10.77 18.15 -7.13
CA LEU A 624 10.91 19.58 -6.84
C LEU A 624 11.55 19.79 -5.48
N LYS A 625 12.67 20.51 -5.44
CA LYS A 625 13.46 20.74 -4.20
C LYS A 625 12.73 21.60 -3.19
N GLU A 626 11.81 22.42 -3.65
CA GLU A 626 10.99 23.34 -2.85
C GLU A 626 9.81 22.63 -2.16
N THR A 627 9.61 21.34 -2.46
CA THR A 627 8.56 20.51 -1.85
C THR A 627 9.09 19.75 -0.62
N LEU A 628 8.23 18.90 -0.06
CA LEU A 628 8.54 18.06 1.09
C LEU A 628 9.53 16.94 0.72
N SER A 629 10.22 16.36 1.70
CA SER A 629 11.00 15.14 1.47
C SER A 629 10.11 13.89 1.37
N TRP A 630 10.68 12.76 0.95
CA TRP A 630 9.96 11.48 0.99
C TRP A 630 9.48 11.12 2.40
N ASN A 631 10.33 11.33 3.43
CA ASN A 631 9.96 11.05 4.82
C ASN A 631 8.81 11.94 5.29
N ASP A 632 8.83 13.23 4.94
CA ASP A 632 7.77 14.16 5.33
C ASP A 632 6.43 13.78 4.70
N LEU A 633 6.42 13.42 3.41
CA LEU A 633 5.20 12.95 2.75
C LEU A 633 4.73 11.60 3.27
N ALA A 634 5.64 10.67 3.57
CA ALA A 634 5.29 9.40 4.19
C ALA A 634 4.61 9.62 5.56
N ALA A 635 5.15 10.54 6.37
CA ALA A 635 4.55 10.93 7.65
C ALA A 635 3.14 11.52 7.45
N CYS A 636 2.96 12.41 6.46
CA CYS A 636 1.63 12.95 6.13
C CYS A 636 0.59 11.83 5.87
N HIS A 637 0.97 10.76 5.17
CA HIS A 637 0.08 9.60 4.94
C HIS A 637 -0.11 8.70 6.16
N TRP A 638 0.89 8.58 7.03
CA TRP A 638 0.77 7.80 8.26
C TRP A 638 -0.14 8.49 9.28
N ASP A 639 0.02 9.80 9.42
CA ASP A 639 -0.66 10.60 10.42
C ASP A 639 -1.99 11.20 9.89
N LEU A 640 -2.25 11.07 8.57
CA LEU A 640 -3.38 11.68 7.87
C LEU A 640 -3.41 13.21 8.03
N GLU A 641 -2.23 13.82 8.04
CA GLU A 641 -2.04 15.26 8.21
C GLU A 641 -1.84 15.96 6.87
N ALA A 642 -2.46 17.12 6.71
CA ALA A 642 -2.35 17.88 5.48
C ALA A 642 -0.88 18.33 5.27
N PRO A 643 -0.33 18.21 4.05
CA PRO A 643 1.05 18.56 3.80
C PRO A 643 1.25 20.08 3.92
N SER A 644 2.33 20.51 4.57
CA SER A 644 2.64 21.93 4.80
C SER A 644 3.03 22.70 3.53
N ARG A 645 3.21 21.98 2.42
CA ARG A 645 3.43 22.50 1.07
C ARG A 645 2.48 21.81 0.11
N GLU A 646 2.13 22.49 -0.98
CA GLU A 646 1.40 21.93 -2.11
C GLU A 646 2.39 21.22 -3.05
N PRO A 647 1.91 20.41 -4.03
CA PRO A 647 2.78 19.75 -5.01
C PRO A 647 3.71 20.71 -5.77
N SER A 648 3.33 21.98 -5.91
CA SER A 648 4.14 23.03 -6.55
C SER A 648 5.24 23.61 -5.64
N GLY A 649 5.23 23.30 -4.34
CA GLY A 649 6.13 23.91 -3.33
C GLY A 649 5.54 25.14 -2.62
N GLN A 650 4.37 25.61 -3.06
CA GLN A 650 3.68 26.72 -2.41
C GLN A 650 3.10 26.30 -1.05
N ALA A 651 3.07 27.21 -0.06
CA ALA A 651 2.34 26.96 1.18
C ALA A 651 0.81 27.02 0.94
N PRO A 652 -0.01 26.18 1.60
CA PRO A 652 -1.47 26.20 1.44
C PRO A 652 -2.06 27.60 1.68
N ARG A 653 -2.81 28.11 0.70
CA ARG A 653 -3.31 29.51 0.67
C ARG A 653 -4.10 29.94 1.92
N TYR A 654 -4.81 29.01 2.54
CA TYR A 654 -5.71 29.29 3.68
C TYR A 654 -5.14 28.82 5.02
N GLY A 655 -3.85 28.46 5.06
CA GLY A 655 -3.25 27.78 6.19
C GLY A 655 -3.78 26.35 6.35
N LEU A 656 -3.29 25.68 7.38
CA LEU A 656 -3.73 24.34 7.78
C LEU A 656 -4.13 24.37 9.25
N PRO A 657 -5.14 23.59 9.66
CA PRO A 657 -5.37 23.35 11.08
C PRO A 657 -4.14 22.68 11.69
N GLY A 658 -3.82 23.01 12.94
CA GLY A 658 -2.71 22.39 13.69
C GLY A 658 -2.99 20.96 14.16
N PHE A 659 -3.98 20.29 13.56
CA PHE A 659 -4.41 18.93 13.89
C PHE A 659 -5.02 18.26 12.65
N ARG A 660 -4.89 16.93 12.54
CA ARG A 660 -5.57 16.12 11.51
C ARG A 660 -7.09 16.16 11.68
N PHE A 661 -7.86 15.97 10.61
CA PHE A 661 -9.33 15.85 10.73
C PHE A 661 -9.68 14.66 11.65
N PRO A 662 -10.31 14.87 12.82
CA PRO A 662 -10.45 13.85 13.86
C PRO A 662 -11.17 12.57 13.43
N GLY A 663 -12.15 12.69 12.52
CA GLY A 663 -12.86 11.53 11.96
C GLY A 663 -12.04 10.70 10.97
N SER A 664 -10.85 11.13 10.57
CA SER A 664 -10.06 10.42 9.54
C SER A 664 -9.57 9.07 10.03
N VAL A 665 -9.86 8.04 9.25
CA VAL A 665 -9.44 6.65 9.50
C VAL A 665 -8.46 6.17 8.43
N ILE A 666 -7.56 5.29 8.85
CA ILE A 666 -6.54 4.73 7.95
C ILE A 666 -7.15 3.57 7.16
N MET A 667 -7.09 3.62 5.83
CA MET A 667 -7.39 2.46 5.00
C MET A 667 -6.24 1.43 5.07
N GLY A 668 -6.60 0.19 5.37
CA GLY A 668 -5.65 -0.93 5.41
C GLY A 668 -5.00 -1.21 4.04
N SER A 669 -3.85 -1.90 4.06
CA SER A 669 -3.09 -2.24 2.85
C SER A 669 -3.92 -3.04 1.84
N SER A 670 -3.93 -2.58 0.59
CA SER A 670 -4.55 -3.25 -0.55
C SER A 670 -3.52 -4.02 -1.39
N SER A 671 -2.32 -3.46 -1.59
CA SER A 671 -1.20 -4.07 -2.31
C SER A 671 0.13 -3.53 -1.79
N VAL A 672 1.25 -4.18 -2.15
CA VAL A 672 2.58 -3.74 -1.74
C VAL A 672 2.99 -2.48 -2.52
N ILE A 673 2.66 -2.40 -3.82
CA ILE A 673 2.80 -1.17 -4.60
C ILE A 673 1.95 -0.05 -4.02
N GLY A 674 0.69 -0.32 -3.66
CA GLY A 674 -0.19 0.64 -3.00
C GLY A 674 0.43 1.23 -1.73
N ASP A 675 1.02 0.38 -0.89
CA ASP A 675 1.74 0.82 0.32
C ASP A 675 2.97 1.68 -0.01
N ALA A 676 3.72 1.36 -1.09
CA ALA A 676 4.85 2.17 -1.53
C ALA A 676 4.42 3.56 -2.02
N LEU A 677 3.29 3.66 -2.72
CA LEU A 677 2.73 4.92 -3.23
C LEU A 677 2.32 5.89 -2.13
N ILE A 678 2.13 5.41 -0.90
CA ILE A 678 1.81 6.23 0.28
C ILE A 678 2.92 6.19 1.34
N GLY A 679 4.14 5.80 0.95
CA GLY A 679 5.31 5.86 1.82
C GLY A 679 5.37 4.82 2.95
N ARG A 680 4.43 3.87 3.04
CA ARG A 680 4.48 2.77 4.03
C ARG A 680 5.58 1.75 3.73
N ARG A 681 6.03 1.69 2.48
CA ARG A 681 7.14 0.85 2.03
C ARG A 681 8.08 1.64 1.13
N LYS A 682 9.35 1.22 1.09
CA LYS A 682 10.32 1.74 0.12
C LYS A 682 10.20 0.98 -1.19
N TRP A 683 10.53 1.63 -2.30
CA TRP A 683 10.59 0.98 -3.61
C TRP A 683 11.72 -0.04 -3.74
N THR A 684 12.67 -0.05 -2.79
CA THR A 684 13.72 -1.06 -2.67
C THR A 684 13.28 -2.34 -1.95
N ASP A 685 12.05 -2.39 -1.42
CA ASP A 685 11.50 -3.62 -0.83
C ASP A 685 11.38 -4.71 -1.92
N PRO A 686 11.95 -5.92 -1.73
CA PRO A 686 11.87 -7.00 -2.70
C PRO A 686 10.43 -7.41 -3.07
N GLN A 687 9.45 -7.23 -2.19
CA GLN A 687 8.05 -7.48 -2.50
C GLN A 687 7.48 -6.44 -3.47
N VAL A 688 7.90 -5.17 -3.35
CA VAL A 688 7.50 -4.10 -4.29
C VAL A 688 8.06 -4.42 -5.68
N ILE A 689 9.34 -4.79 -5.77
CA ILE A 689 9.97 -5.17 -7.04
C ILE A 689 9.24 -6.34 -7.71
N ARG A 690 8.85 -7.37 -6.95
CA ARG A 690 8.09 -8.50 -7.50
C ARG A 690 6.72 -8.10 -8.05
N GLU A 691 6.00 -7.22 -7.36
CA GLU A 691 4.72 -6.71 -7.88
C GLU A 691 4.93 -5.82 -9.11
N LEU A 692 6.04 -5.08 -9.20
CA LEU A 692 6.38 -4.27 -10.36
C LEU A 692 6.69 -5.12 -11.59
N ASP A 693 7.42 -6.22 -11.43
CA ASP A 693 7.69 -7.18 -12.49
C ASP A 693 6.38 -7.77 -13.07
N ILE A 694 5.30 -7.83 -12.28
CA ILE A 694 3.98 -8.25 -12.74
C ILE A 694 3.23 -7.08 -13.40
N LEU A 695 3.14 -5.94 -12.70
CA LEU A 695 2.29 -4.82 -13.13
C LEU A 695 2.83 -4.10 -14.36
N LEU A 696 4.14 -3.88 -14.44
CA LEU A 696 4.81 -3.16 -15.52
C LEU A 696 5.63 -4.09 -16.44
N GLY A 697 5.72 -5.37 -16.11
CA GLY A 697 6.42 -6.37 -16.94
C GLY A 697 5.65 -6.75 -18.20
N ASP A 698 6.16 -7.74 -18.92
CA ASP A 698 5.71 -8.06 -20.28
C ASP A 698 4.40 -8.87 -20.36
N ASP A 699 3.94 -9.49 -19.29
CA ASP A 699 2.74 -10.32 -19.30
C ASP A 699 1.48 -9.49 -19.02
N ASP A 700 0.76 -9.14 -20.10
CA ASP A 700 -0.49 -8.39 -20.01
C ASP A 700 -1.56 -9.12 -19.18
N THR A 701 -1.61 -10.45 -19.27
CA THR A 701 -2.61 -11.26 -18.57
C THR A 701 -2.34 -11.25 -17.07
N ALA A 702 -1.08 -11.47 -16.67
CA ALA A 702 -0.68 -11.42 -15.28
C ALA A 702 -0.94 -10.03 -14.66
N ALA A 703 -0.65 -8.96 -15.41
CA ALA A 703 -0.93 -7.59 -14.97
C ALA A 703 -2.43 -7.35 -14.73
N HIS A 704 -3.30 -7.78 -15.64
CA HIS A 704 -4.75 -7.64 -15.47
C HIS A 704 -5.30 -8.47 -14.30
N ILE A 705 -4.82 -9.71 -14.11
CA ILE A 705 -5.19 -10.55 -12.96
C ILE A 705 -4.77 -9.87 -11.66
N TYR A 706 -3.53 -9.36 -11.59
CA TYR A 706 -3.03 -8.62 -10.44
C TYR A 706 -3.91 -7.41 -10.12
N VAL A 707 -4.20 -6.56 -11.11
CA VAL A 707 -5.05 -5.36 -10.97
C VAL A 707 -6.43 -5.73 -10.41
N ASN A 708 -7.08 -6.74 -10.98
CA ASN A 708 -8.42 -7.15 -10.54
C ASN A 708 -8.43 -7.65 -9.09
N ARG A 709 -7.41 -8.42 -8.71
CA ARG A 709 -7.22 -8.88 -7.33
C ARG A 709 -7.02 -7.71 -6.37
N VAL A 710 -6.17 -6.75 -6.73
CA VAL A 710 -5.91 -5.55 -5.91
C VAL A 710 -7.17 -4.72 -5.77
N ARG A 711 -7.87 -4.38 -6.86
CA ARG A 711 -9.11 -3.59 -6.83
C ARG A 711 -10.22 -4.26 -6.03
N THR A 712 -10.34 -5.58 -6.09
CA THR A 712 -11.28 -6.34 -5.23
C THR A 712 -10.96 -6.13 -3.76
N LYS A 713 -9.68 -6.23 -3.40
CA LYS A 713 -9.22 -5.99 -2.02
C LYS A 713 -9.38 -4.53 -1.60
N MET A 714 -9.18 -3.56 -2.51
CA MET A 714 -9.42 -2.14 -2.26
C MET A 714 -10.87 -1.88 -1.87
N ILE A 715 -11.85 -2.45 -2.59
CA ILE A 715 -13.28 -2.32 -2.23
C ILE A 715 -13.55 -2.89 -0.83
N GLN A 716 -12.95 -4.03 -0.50
CA GLN A 716 -13.10 -4.63 0.83
C GLN A 716 -12.53 -3.71 1.92
N ARG A 717 -11.31 -3.18 1.73
CA ARG A 717 -10.67 -2.25 2.68
C ARG A 717 -11.40 -0.92 2.79
N TYR A 718 -11.96 -0.43 1.69
CA TYR A 718 -12.79 0.79 1.69
C TYR A 718 -14.01 0.63 2.60
N LYS A 719 -14.73 -0.50 2.48
CA LYS A 719 -15.92 -0.78 3.31
C LYS A 719 -15.58 -0.91 4.79
N GLU A 720 -14.54 -1.67 5.11
CA GLU A 720 -14.07 -1.84 6.49
C GLU A 720 -13.67 -0.49 7.11
N ALA A 721 -12.95 0.35 6.35
CA ALA A 721 -12.59 1.68 6.81
C ALA A 721 -13.83 2.58 6.98
N PHE A 722 -14.84 2.46 6.10
CA PHE A 722 -16.05 3.28 6.20
C PHE A 722 -16.86 2.98 7.47
N GLU A 723 -16.96 1.71 7.86
CA GLU A 723 -17.58 1.32 9.13
C GLU A 723 -16.85 1.95 10.33
N GLN A 724 -15.52 2.05 10.27
CA GLN A 724 -14.73 2.71 11.31
C GLN A 724 -14.85 4.24 11.28
N LEU A 725 -15.00 4.85 10.10
CA LEU A 725 -15.20 6.29 9.94
C LEU A 725 -16.45 6.76 10.69
N GLU A 726 -17.56 6.05 10.53
CA GLU A 726 -18.82 6.38 11.19
C GLU A 726 -18.68 6.41 12.71
N ILE A 727 -18.04 5.38 13.28
CA ILE A 727 -17.77 5.29 14.72
C ILE A 727 -16.82 6.41 15.16
N THR A 728 -15.68 6.55 14.48
CA THR A 728 -14.62 7.49 14.85
C THR A 728 -15.08 8.94 14.79
N GLU A 729 -15.85 9.30 13.75
CA GLU A 729 -16.42 10.64 13.60
C GLU A 729 -17.45 10.93 14.69
N THR A 730 -18.34 9.97 14.97
CA THR A 730 -19.35 10.11 16.01
C THR A 730 -18.73 10.32 17.38
N GLU A 731 -17.70 9.54 17.72
CA GLU A 731 -16.97 9.66 18.98
C GLU A 731 -16.19 10.98 19.07
N ALA A 732 -15.56 11.41 17.98
CA ALA A 732 -14.72 12.61 17.97
C ALA A 732 -15.52 13.92 18.09
N PHE A 733 -16.73 13.97 17.51
CA PHE A 733 -17.53 15.19 17.45
C PHE A 733 -18.76 15.19 18.37
N GLY A 734 -19.15 14.04 18.94
CA GLY A 734 -20.23 13.95 19.92
C GLY A 734 -21.58 14.46 19.40
N GLU A 735 -22.13 15.50 20.02
CA GLU A 735 -23.38 16.15 19.55
C GLU A 735 -23.20 16.83 18.19
N ASN A 736 -21.99 17.24 17.84
CA ASN A 736 -21.69 17.91 16.58
C ASN A 736 -21.33 16.90 15.46
N SER A 737 -21.52 15.60 15.66
CA SER A 737 -21.25 14.57 14.65
C SER A 737 -22.22 14.67 13.47
N TYR A 738 -21.70 14.57 12.25
CA TYR A 738 -22.53 14.49 11.03
C TYR A 738 -23.49 13.30 11.08
N PHE A 739 -23.00 12.11 11.45
CA PHE A 739 -23.82 10.90 11.48
C PHE A 739 -24.97 11.05 12.49
N ARG A 740 -24.68 11.60 13.68
CA ARG A 740 -25.70 11.85 14.69
C ARG A 740 -26.74 12.88 14.27
N GLN A 741 -26.32 13.99 13.66
CA GLN A 741 -27.23 15.02 13.16
C GLN A 741 -28.16 14.46 12.07
N LYS A 742 -27.61 13.63 11.18
CA LYS A 742 -28.35 12.94 10.13
C LYS A 742 -29.38 11.95 10.68
N GLU A 743 -29.03 11.16 11.70
CA GLU A 743 -29.97 10.24 12.37
C GLU A 743 -31.15 10.96 13.03
N LEU A 744 -30.91 12.14 13.61
CA LEU A 744 -31.94 12.97 14.22
C LEU A 744 -32.84 13.69 13.20
N GLY A 745 -32.52 13.61 11.90
CA GLY A 745 -33.24 14.30 10.83
C GLY A 745 -33.16 15.82 10.92
N LEU A 746 -32.13 16.36 11.60
CA LEU A 746 -31.91 17.79 11.70
C LEU A 746 -31.38 18.32 10.38
N SER A 747 -31.80 19.54 10.02
CA SER A 747 -31.31 20.21 8.81
C SER A 747 -29.79 20.33 8.88
N MET A 748 -29.09 19.83 7.85
CA MET A 748 -27.63 19.90 7.75
C MET A 748 -27.14 21.28 7.26
N GLU A 749 -28.04 22.23 6.99
CA GLU A 749 -27.70 23.64 6.75
C GLU A 749 -27.52 24.33 8.10
N SER A 750 -26.28 24.40 8.59
CA SER A 750 -25.98 25.02 9.87
C SER A 750 -26.05 26.55 9.79
N ASP A 751 -26.98 27.15 10.53
CA ASP A 751 -27.00 28.56 10.95
C ASP A 751 -25.82 28.88 11.90
N SER A 752 -24.57 28.83 11.40
CA SER A 752 -23.37 28.93 12.24
C SER A 752 -22.88 30.35 12.55
N ASP A 753 -23.69 31.39 12.33
CA ASP A 753 -23.21 32.78 12.42
C ASP A 753 -23.55 33.52 13.73
N SER A 754 -24.22 32.93 14.73
CA SER A 754 -24.76 33.77 15.84
C SER A 754 -24.19 33.65 17.25
N GLU A 755 -23.46 32.61 17.70
CA GLU A 755 -23.32 32.44 19.18
C GLU A 755 -21.98 31.90 19.72
N ASP A 756 -20.80 32.34 19.25
CA ASP A 756 -19.59 32.17 20.11
C ASP A 756 -18.43 33.14 19.84
N MET A 757 -18.66 34.44 19.99
CA MET A 757 -17.58 35.44 20.13
C MET A 757 -17.59 35.99 21.56
N GLY A 758 -17.44 35.10 22.53
CA GLY A 758 -17.24 35.44 23.94
C GLY A 758 -15.76 35.69 24.27
N LYS A 759 -15.33 36.95 24.20
CA LYS A 759 -14.21 37.56 24.94
C LYS A 759 -12.88 36.79 25.01
N SER A 760 -11.94 37.17 24.15
CA SER A 760 -10.53 37.29 24.52
C SER A 760 -9.87 38.44 23.74
N GLU A 761 -9.92 39.63 24.33
CA GLU A 761 -8.99 40.72 24.01
C GLU A 761 -7.65 40.40 24.67
N GLU A 762 -6.57 40.21 23.89
CA GLU A 762 -5.26 40.85 24.09
C GLU A 762 -4.19 40.25 23.14
N ALA A 763 -3.38 41.15 22.55
CA ALA A 763 -2.19 40.93 21.72
C ALA A 763 -2.43 40.31 20.32
N SER A 764 -1.90 40.82 19.20
CA SER A 764 -0.79 41.75 18.96
C SER A 764 -1.09 42.67 17.75
N LYS A 765 -0.48 43.87 17.75
CA LYS A 765 -0.35 44.73 16.56
C LYS A 765 0.94 44.33 15.85
N ASP A 766 0.82 43.71 14.68
CA ASP A 766 1.84 43.83 13.65
C ASP A 766 1.16 44.00 12.29
N THR A 767 1.60 45.04 11.60
CA THR A 767 1.05 45.55 10.36
C THR A 767 1.77 44.90 9.18
N ASP A 768 1.06 44.09 8.40
CA ASP A 768 1.43 43.83 7.01
C ASP A 768 0.35 44.41 6.09
N LYS A 769 0.79 45.40 5.30
CA LYS A 769 0.05 45.99 4.19
C LYS A 769 0.37 45.15 2.96
N ASP A 770 -0.52 44.26 2.58
CA ASP A 770 -0.64 43.81 1.20
C ASP A 770 -1.90 44.39 0.58
N THR A 771 -1.68 45.14 -0.50
CA THR A 771 -2.69 45.88 -1.23
C THR A 771 -3.39 44.96 -2.23
N ASP A 772 -4.55 44.43 -1.82
CA ASP A 772 -5.61 44.05 -2.78
C ASP A 772 -6.27 45.33 -3.30
N LYS A 773 -6.09 45.60 -4.59
CA LYS A 773 -6.91 46.54 -5.35
C LYS A 773 -7.61 45.77 -6.46
N ASP A 774 -8.62 45.02 -6.08
CA ASP A 774 -9.75 44.74 -6.97
C ASP A 774 -10.70 45.93 -6.87
N THR A 775 -10.63 46.82 -7.86
CA THR A 775 -11.70 47.79 -8.10
C THR A 775 -12.59 47.24 -9.21
N ASP A 776 -13.70 46.63 -8.81
CA ASP A 776 -14.92 46.61 -9.61
C ASP A 776 -15.27 48.04 -9.98
N LYS A 777 -15.32 48.30 -11.29
CA LYS A 777 -16.04 49.45 -11.85
C LYS A 777 -16.94 48.94 -12.95
N ASP A 778 -18.14 48.58 -12.54
CA ASP A 778 -19.33 48.80 -13.35
C ASP A 778 -19.39 50.28 -13.75
N THR A 779 -19.37 50.52 -15.05
CA THR A 779 -20.01 51.70 -15.62
C THR A 779 -20.75 51.30 -16.88
N ASP A 780 -22.07 51.23 -16.75
CA ASP A 780 -23.02 51.56 -17.81
C ASP A 780 -22.51 52.75 -18.62
N LYS A 781 -22.51 52.62 -19.94
CA LYS A 781 -22.74 53.74 -20.86
C LYS A 781 -23.36 53.22 -22.15
N ASP A 782 -24.66 53.39 -22.24
CA ASP A 782 -25.33 53.75 -23.48
C ASP A 782 -24.57 54.88 -24.19
N THR A 783 -24.39 54.76 -25.50
CA THR A 783 -24.69 55.84 -26.46
C THR A 783 -24.61 55.29 -27.88
N ASP A 784 -25.69 55.56 -28.61
CA ASP A 784 -25.85 55.46 -30.06
C ASP A 784 -24.75 56.21 -30.84
N GLU A 785 -24.40 55.73 -32.04
CA GLU A 785 -24.71 56.37 -33.33
C GLU A 785 -23.93 55.74 -34.53
N GLU A 786 -24.71 55.42 -35.56
CA GLU A 786 -24.48 55.38 -37.01
C GLU A 786 -23.03 55.45 -37.59
N ILE A 787 -22.63 54.41 -38.34
CA ILE A 787 -22.66 54.26 -39.83
C ILE A 787 -22.15 52.86 -40.19
#